data_AF-A0A484X662-F1
#
_entry.id   AF-A0A484X662-F1
#
_cell.length_a   1.000
_cell.length_b   1.000
_cell.length_c   1.000
_cell.angle_alpha   90.00
_cell.angle_beta   90.00
_cell.angle_gamma   90.00
#
_symmetry.space_group_name_H-M   'P 1'
#
loop_
_entity.id
_entity.type
_entity.pdbx_description
1 polymer ?
#
loop_
_entity_poly.entity_id
_entity_poly.type
_entity_poly.pdbx_seq_one_letter_code
_entity_poly.pdbx_strand_id
1 'polypeptide(L)'
;MQSLLEPWDKTAAPETIIKVDTVDDSIPLENRTPAVRFAFHLTSDKYQTHITKEQQLAASEMSLDEGNTYLQNLLLAKNDTPEVAELSLHAEWKLVQAIKQVFAPDEEHEVKLLATFMADWLREDAGDRNEVVREWRSGKLTLLKSEHTSDAGVATGQDLPVEGGIQIGEYDDENTRYPVCRMPFRKQLLSQLTADQIRHHLIREEYEAISALEMDTDNSYVQNLLLAAENCEEVKGYDTKDLWRYTDAIRKVFNQEKRHELALVLRFTRIWAETDYIDRGLLVKEWGKGNRVSNINRTPSGTNAGGGNKTDRLTPQTKTGLRYEVAAGLVARRYEFDIYNPSFEIDVEINAIMNLALGKEDPVQQEYVATCALFEEMPGGMDYSRACNIATVKTTPENLWKDPIKHLEYLNRVMTETDHAHPDPALVDIACGRSSMPVPMADVTKSVTSDVARKPTTTHAENLQRVREEGALQRANAVTKISAEETKEAETSSNVQMEETGNDETTYGAPLSEGEEEVIAGEGSTENDSNATALNSNSGHHNDDVADKLFTHLMVDVESLGKKPDAPIVSIGAVFFDPASGQTGPEFYKVISLESAMEWGGVPDASTIIFWLKATPEARSEIVMDDAIPLDDALLQFKDFIAENAANGKDSVQVWGNGASFDNILLKDSYDRTGIPCPWKHWNNRDVRTIVELGKAVGYTPRYEIPFEGEPHKAISDARHQVKYVSAIWQHLTEH
;
A
#
# COMPACT_ATOMS: atom_id res chain seq x y z
N MET A 1 -23.20 56.70 -75.23
CA MET A 1 -24.21 55.63 -75.06
C MET A 1 -24.12 55.20 -73.61
N GLN A 2 -25.04 55.61 -72.74
CA GLN A 2 -26.27 54.83 -72.41
C GLN A 2 -25.86 53.40 -72.01
N SER A 3 -26.09 52.90 -70.80
CA SER A 3 -27.29 52.97 -69.97
C SER A 3 -26.99 52.21 -68.65
N LEU A 4 -27.08 52.88 -67.48
CA LEU A 4 -28.03 52.62 -66.37
C LEU A 4 -27.90 51.22 -65.70
N LEU A 5 -27.44 51.08 -64.44
CA LEU A 5 -28.14 51.36 -63.16
C LEU A 5 -29.55 50.73 -63.20
N GLU A 6 -29.98 49.80 -62.32
CA GLU A 6 -29.87 49.76 -60.86
C GLU A 6 -30.57 48.45 -60.36
N PRO A 7 -31.03 48.31 -59.09
CA PRO A 7 -30.53 47.41 -58.05
C PRO A 7 -31.44 46.18 -57.78
N TRP A 8 -31.00 45.27 -56.91
CA TRP A 8 -31.96 44.41 -56.18
C TRP A 8 -31.82 44.56 -54.67
N ASP A 9 -32.82 45.27 -54.14
CA ASP A 9 -33.20 45.39 -52.75
C ASP A 9 -33.97 44.12 -52.28
N LYS A 10 -33.91 43.95 -50.97
CA LYS A 10 -34.60 43.04 -50.04
C LYS A 10 -35.78 42.21 -50.55
N THR A 11 -35.72 40.92 -50.25
CA THR A 11 -36.88 40.18 -49.74
C THR A 11 -36.48 39.41 -48.49
N ALA A 12 -37.07 39.81 -47.37
CA ALA A 12 -37.08 39.07 -46.12
C ALA A 12 -37.94 37.81 -46.28
N ALA A 13 -37.44 36.69 -45.76
CA ALA A 13 -38.20 35.49 -45.45
C ALA A 13 -37.98 35.17 -43.95
N PRO A 14 -38.99 34.60 -43.26
CA PRO A 14 -39.30 34.94 -41.88
C PRO A 14 -38.38 34.28 -40.85
N GLU A 15 -38.25 34.99 -39.73
CA GLU A 15 -37.66 34.57 -38.48
C GLU A 15 -38.19 33.20 -38.04
N THR A 16 -37.37 32.15 -38.18
CA THR A 16 -37.39 31.07 -37.21
C THR A 16 -36.71 31.58 -35.95
N ILE A 17 -37.54 32.01 -35.00
CA ILE A 17 -37.19 32.17 -33.59
C ILE A 17 -36.73 30.78 -33.12
N ILE A 18 -35.44 30.52 -33.25
CA ILE A 18 -34.79 29.58 -32.36
C ILE A 18 -34.71 30.36 -31.05
N LYS A 19 -35.57 29.99 -30.10
CA LYS A 19 -35.22 30.18 -28.69
C LYS A 19 -33.86 29.51 -28.53
N VAL A 20 -32.81 30.32 -28.57
CA VAL A 20 -31.55 29.92 -27.97
C VAL A 20 -31.89 29.93 -26.49
N ASP A 21 -32.32 28.77 -26.01
CA ASP A 21 -32.11 28.45 -24.61
C ASP A 21 -30.63 28.75 -24.39
N THR A 22 -30.36 29.78 -23.59
CA THR A 22 -29.02 30.08 -23.13
C THR A 22 -28.63 28.93 -22.21
N VAL A 23 -28.23 27.82 -22.83
CA VAL A 23 -27.33 26.86 -22.22
C VAL A 23 -26.10 27.69 -21.93
N ASP A 24 -25.86 27.90 -20.64
CA ASP A 24 -24.59 28.42 -20.15
C ASP A 24 -23.54 27.39 -20.55
N ASP A 25 -23.03 27.51 -21.78
CA ASP A 25 -22.09 26.58 -22.40
C ASP A 25 -20.78 26.70 -21.63
N SER A 26 -20.65 25.94 -20.54
CA SER A 26 -19.43 25.83 -19.76
C SER A 26 -18.39 25.12 -20.62
N ILE A 27 -17.31 25.81 -20.97
CA ILE A 27 -16.31 25.31 -21.91
C ILE A 27 -15.11 24.74 -21.14
N PRO A 28 -14.70 23.48 -21.36
CA PRO A 28 -13.54 22.90 -20.66
C PRO A 28 -12.25 23.64 -21.07
N LEU A 29 -11.53 24.15 -20.06
CA LEU A 29 -10.30 24.92 -20.23
C LEU A 29 -9.11 24.04 -20.63
N GLU A 30 -9.07 22.79 -20.15
CA GLU A 30 -7.97 21.85 -20.40
C GLU A 30 -7.76 21.55 -21.89
N ASN A 31 -8.84 21.55 -22.67
CA ASN A 31 -8.89 21.32 -24.11
C ASN A 31 -8.54 22.57 -24.94
N ARG A 32 -7.93 23.59 -24.34
CA ARG A 32 -7.51 24.83 -25.02
C ARG A 32 -6.01 24.83 -25.24
N THR A 33 -5.56 25.63 -26.21
CA THR A 33 -4.13 25.75 -26.49
C THR A 33 -3.40 26.32 -25.27
N PRO A 34 -2.13 25.95 -25.02
CA PRO A 34 -1.37 26.48 -23.89
C PRO A 34 -1.34 28.01 -23.83
N ALA A 35 -1.30 28.68 -24.99
CA ALA A 35 -1.37 30.14 -25.07
C ALA A 35 -2.67 30.71 -24.47
N VAL A 36 -3.81 30.08 -24.75
CA VAL A 36 -5.11 30.49 -24.20
C VAL A 36 -5.23 30.12 -22.72
N ARG A 37 -4.71 28.96 -22.30
CA ARG A 37 -4.72 28.56 -20.88
C ARG A 37 -3.88 29.50 -20.03
N PHE A 38 -2.65 29.80 -20.45
CA PHE A 38 -1.77 30.74 -19.78
C PHE A 38 -2.36 32.16 -19.72
N ALA A 39 -2.96 32.65 -20.82
CA ALA A 39 -3.65 33.94 -20.83
C ALA A 39 -4.82 33.98 -19.82
N PHE A 40 -5.61 32.90 -19.74
CA PHE A 40 -6.68 32.80 -18.77
C PHE A 40 -6.15 32.72 -17.32
N HIS A 41 -5.13 31.90 -17.07
CA HIS A 41 -4.51 31.78 -15.74
C HIS A 41 -3.89 33.10 -15.26
N LEU A 42 -3.37 33.94 -16.17
CA LEU A 42 -2.87 35.27 -15.79
C LEU A 42 -3.98 36.21 -15.32
N THR A 43 -5.14 36.16 -15.98
CA THR A 43 -6.26 37.08 -15.74
C THR A 43 -7.23 36.62 -14.66
N SER A 44 -7.29 35.33 -14.36
CA SER A 44 -8.15 34.76 -13.32
C SER A 44 -7.37 34.42 -12.06
N ASP A 45 -7.75 35.08 -10.95
CA ASP A 45 -7.23 34.77 -9.62
C ASP A 45 -7.88 33.52 -9.00
N LYS A 46 -8.84 32.89 -9.69
CA LYS A 46 -9.50 31.64 -9.27
C LYS A 46 -9.19 30.51 -10.23
N TYR A 47 -8.93 29.33 -9.68
CA TYR A 47 -8.84 28.10 -10.47
C TYR A 47 -10.23 27.72 -11.01
N GLN A 48 -10.29 27.42 -12.31
CA GLN A 48 -11.52 27.01 -12.99
C GLN A 48 -11.19 25.90 -13.99
N THR A 49 -12.02 24.85 -14.00
CA THR A 49 -11.95 23.76 -14.99
C THR A 49 -12.76 24.08 -16.25
N HIS A 50 -13.78 24.93 -16.10
CA HIS A 50 -14.66 25.38 -17.17
C HIS A 50 -14.78 26.90 -17.18
N ILE A 51 -14.86 27.49 -18.38
CA ILE A 51 -14.94 28.94 -18.59
C ILE A 51 -16.13 29.30 -19.49
N THR A 52 -16.64 30.53 -19.39
CA THR A 52 -17.69 31.02 -20.28
C THR A 52 -17.14 31.33 -21.68
N LYS A 53 -18.03 31.46 -22.67
CA LYS A 53 -17.64 31.91 -24.01
C LYS A 53 -16.98 33.29 -24.00
N GLU A 54 -17.44 34.23 -23.16
CA GLU A 54 -16.80 35.55 -23.07
C GLU A 54 -15.39 35.45 -22.49
N GLN A 55 -15.19 34.65 -21.45
CA GLN A 55 -13.87 34.42 -20.85
C GLN A 55 -12.90 33.76 -21.85
N GLN A 56 -13.39 32.80 -22.64
CA GLN A 56 -12.58 32.17 -23.69
C GLN A 56 -12.16 33.19 -24.76
N LEU A 57 -13.10 34.02 -25.22
CA LEU A 57 -12.84 35.05 -26.24
C LEU A 57 -11.80 36.05 -25.74
N ALA A 58 -11.93 36.53 -24.50
CA ALA A 58 -10.97 37.45 -23.89
C ALA A 58 -9.56 36.83 -23.76
N ALA A 59 -9.47 35.57 -23.32
CA ALA A 59 -8.18 34.87 -23.22
C ALA A 59 -7.55 34.61 -24.60
N SER A 60 -8.39 34.34 -25.61
CA SER A 60 -7.93 34.13 -27.00
C SER A 60 -7.44 35.43 -27.63
N GLU A 61 -8.14 36.55 -27.43
CA GLU A 61 -7.69 37.88 -27.86
C GLU A 61 -6.36 38.26 -27.21
N MET A 62 -6.23 38.08 -25.90
CA MET A 62 -4.98 38.33 -25.18
C MET A 62 -3.83 37.47 -25.69
N SER A 63 -4.09 36.21 -26.04
CA SER A 63 -3.05 35.30 -26.55
C SER A 63 -2.52 35.69 -27.94
N LEU A 64 -3.32 36.47 -28.71
CA LEU A 64 -2.98 36.97 -30.04
C LEU A 64 -2.41 38.40 -30.02
N ASP A 65 -2.44 39.07 -28.85
CA ASP A 65 -1.88 40.40 -28.70
C ASP A 65 -0.35 40.34 -28.66
N GLU A 66 0.27 40.67 -29.79
CA GLU A 66 1.73 40.78 -29.94
C GLU A 66 2.32 41.92 -29.09
N GLY A 67 1.49 42.85 -28.58
CA GLY A 67 1.89 43.91 -27.67
C GLY A 67 2.05 43.45 -26.21
N ASN A 68 1.54 42.27 -25.83
CA ASN A 68 1.66 41.73 -24.48
C ASN A 68 3.00 40.98 -24.31
N THR A 69 4.08 41.75 -24.14
CA THR A 69 5.44 41.22 -24.02
C THR A 69 5.61 40.26 -22.84
N TYR A 70 4.87 40.45 -21.74
CA TYR A 70 4.91 39.58 -20.58
C TYR A 70 4.39 38.17 -20.90
N LEU A 71 3.21 38.05 -21.51
CA LEU A 71 2.66 36.76 -21.93
C LEU A 71 3.52 36.09 -23.00
N GLN A 72 4.07 36.86 -23.95
CA GLN A 72 4.96 36.31 -24.98
C GLN A 72 6.25 35.73 -24.37
N ASN A 73 6.88 36.44 -23.43
CA ASN A 73 8.06 35.95 -22.72
C ASN A 73 7.75 34.70 -21.88
N LEU A 74 6.56 34.64 -21.28
CA LEU A 74 6.11 33.48 -20.52
C LEU A 74 5.93 32.24 -21.40
N LEU A 75 5.34 32.40 -22.58
CA LEU A 75 5.15 31.32 -23.55
C LEU A 75 6.48 30.83 -24.14
N LEU A 76 7.43 31.75 -24.36
CA LEU A 76 8.81 31.39 -24.75
C LEU A 76 9.51 30.61 -23.63
N ALA A 77 9.44 31.07 -22.38
CA ALA A 77 10.04 30.38 -21.23
C ALA A 77 9.46 28.98 -21.01
N LYS A 78 8.14 28.83 -21.24
CA LYS A 78 7.44 27.54 -21.23
C LYS A 78 7.93 26.60 -22.33
N ASN A 79 8.28 27.11 -23.51
CA ASN A 79 8.85 26.29 -24.57
C ASN A 79 10.30 25.86 -24.27
N ASP A 80 11.03 26.67 -23.50
CA ASP A 80 12.37 26.34 -23.01
C ASP A 80 12.37 25.36 -21.82
N THR A 81 11.18 25.09 -21.24
CA THR A 81 10.99 24.19 -20.08
C THR A 81 9.95 23.11 -20.44
N PRO A 82 10.32 22.06 -21.19
CA PRO A 82 9.38 21.09 -21.74
C PRO A 82 8.54 20.36 -20.70
N GLU A 83 9.03 20.21 -19.47
CA GLU A 83 8.35 19.58 -18.33
C GLU A 83 7.06 20.31 -17.92
N VAL A 84 6.91 21.59 -18.28
CA VAL A 84 5.67 22.36 -18.07
C VAL A 84 4.50 21.75 -18.83
N ALA A 85 4.75 21.07 -19.96
CA ALA A 85 3.69 20.46 -20.78
C ALA A 85 3.02 19.25 -20.10
N GLU A 86 3.71 18.61 -19.15
CA GLU A 86 3.21 17.44 -18.40
C GLU A 86 2.43 17.84 -17.13
N LEU A 87 2.27 19.15 -16.87
CA LEU A 87 1.52 19.63 -15.71
C LEU A 87 0.01 19.43 -15.87
N SER A 88 -0.63 19.03 -14.76
CA SER A 88 -2.09 19.11 -14.65
C SER A 88 -2.56 20.58 -14.76
N LEU A 89 -3.80 20.80 -15.19
CA LEU A 89 -4.37 22.15 -15.32
C LEU A 89 -4.27 22.98 -14.02
N HIS A 90 -4.40 22.33 -12.86
CA HIS A 90 -4.28 23.00 -11.57
C HIS A 90 -2.83 23.39 -11.25
N ALA A 91 -1.87 22.50 -11.54
CA ALA A 91 -0.46 22.78 -11.36
C ALA A 91 0.03 23.87 -12.33
N GLU A 92 -0.47 23.90 -13.57
CA GLU A 92 -0.24 24.97 -14.53
C GLU A 92 -0.76 26.31 -14.00
N TRP A 93 -1.98 26.36 -13.47
CA TRP A 93 -2.53 27.57 -12.86
C TRP A 93 -1.70 28.05 -11.66
N LYS A 94 -1.30 27.14 -10.75
CA LYS A 94 -0.44 27.46 -9.60
C LYS A 94 0.93 27.97 -10.01
N LEU A 95 1.55 27.37 -11.02
CA LEU A 95 2.81 27.85 -11.60
C LEU A 95 2.64 29.28 -12.11
N VAL A 96 1.57 29.57 -12.87
CA VAL A 96 1.30 30.92 -13.37
C VAL A 96 1.05 31.92 -12.23
N GLN A 97 0.36 31.53 -11.15
CA GLN A 97 0.23 32.40 -9.97
C GLN A 97 1.56 32.61 -9.24
N ALA A 98 2.39 31.57 -9.13
CA ALA A 98 3.73 31.66 -8.54
C ALA A 98 4.63 32.60 -9.36
N ILE A 99 4.51 32.57 -10.69
CA ILE A 99 5.21 33.49 -11.58
C ILE A 99 4.71 34.92 -11.38
N LYS A 100 3.39 35.16 -11.34
CA LYS A 100 2.83 36.50 -11.01
C LYS A 100 3.33 37.02 -9.67
N GLN A 101 3.59 36.11 -8.72
CA GLN A 101 4.10 36.44 -7.41
C GLN A 101 5.58 36.85 -7.44
N VAL A 102 6.41 36.18 -8.23
CA VAL A 102 7.87 36.46 -8.29
C VAL A 102 8.20 37.56 -9.30
N PHE A 103 7.48 37.59 -10.42
CA PHE A 103 7.70 38.46 -11.58
C PHE A 103 6.44 39.28 -11.86
N ALA A 104 6.48 40.56 -11.49
CA ALA A 104 5.32 41.44 -11.61
C ALA A 104 4.92 41.67 -13.08
N PRO A 105 3.63 41.58 -13.46
CA PRO A 105 3.17 41.71 -14.85
C PRO A 105 3.44 43.07 -15.52
N ASP A 106 3.72 44.11 -14.75
CA ASP A 106 4.01 45.48 -15.20
C ASP A 106 5.50 45.74 -15.46
N GLU A 107 6.36 44.76 -15.24
CA GLU A 107 7.80 44.82 -15.47
C GLU A 107 8.24 43.90 -16.62
N GLU A 108 9.28 44.30 -17.36
CA GLU A 108 9.91 43.45 -18.37
C GLU A 108 10.86 42.44 -17.71
N HIS A 109 10.56 41.15 -17.86
CA HIS A 109 11.39 40.06 -17.32
C HIS A 109 12.08 39.28 -18.43
N GLU A 110 13.36 38.94 -18.23
CA GLU A 110 14.11 38.11 -19.17
C GLU A 110 13.54 36.68 -19.22
N VAL A 111 13.32 36.17 -20.44
CA VAL A 111 12.82 34.81 -20.70
C VAL A 111 13.64 33.75 -19.95
N LYS A 112 14.97 33.93 -19.87
CA LYS A 112 15.87 33.00 -19.19
C LYS A 112 15.64 32.92 -17.68
N LEU A 113 15.27 34.04 -17.04
CA LEU A 113 14.94 34.07 -15.62
C LEU A 113 13.60 33.38 -15.34
N LEU A 114 12.59 33.63 -16.19
CA LEU A 114 11.30 32.94 -16.13
C LEU A 114 11.45 31.43 -16.32
N ALA A 115 12.20 30.98 -17.33
CA ALA A 115 12.44 29.56 -17.59
C ALA A 115 13.22 28.89 -16.45
N THR A 116 14.20 29.60 -15.89
CA THR A 116 14.91 29.11 -14.69
C THR A 116 13.94 28.92 -13.53
N PHE A 117 13.11 29.93 -13.23
CA PHE A 117 12.15 29.82 -12.14
C PHE A 117 11.19 28.66 -12.35
N MET A 118 10.67 28.48 -13.57
CA MET A 118 9.83 27.33 -13.92
C MET A 118 10.55 26.01 -13.63
N ALA A 119 11.81 25.86 -14.07
CA ALA A 119 12.59 24.65 -13.83
C ALA A 119 12.86 24.40 -12.33
N ASP A 120 13.17 25.44 -11.57
CA ASP A 120 13.39 25.34 -10.12
C ASP A 120 12.09 25.00 -9.38
N TRP A 121 10.96 25.59 -9.79
CA TRP A 121 9.63 25.30 -9.24
C TRP A 121 9.16 23.88 -9.57
N LEU A 122 9.53 23.36 -10.74
CA LEU A 122 9.21 22.01 -11.17
C LEU A 122 10.09 20.93 -10.52
N ARG A 123 11.33 21.26 -10.15
CA ARG A 123 12.27 20.32 -9.51
C ARG A 123 11.85 19.95 -8.08
N GLU A 124 11.14 20.83 -7.40
CA GLU A 124 10.69 20.61 -6.03
C GLU A 124 9.31 19.96 -5.97
N ASP A 125 9.10 19.16 -4.91
CA ASP A 125 7.83 18.51 -4.60
C ASP A 125 6.72 19.56 -4.38
N ALA A 126 5.47 19.22 -4.73
CA ALA A 126 4.34 20.16 -4.69
C ALA A 126 4.14 20.87 -3.34
N GLY A 127 4.49 20.22 -2.23
CA GLY A 127 4.43 20.79 -0.87
C GLY A 127 5.48 21.88 -0.59
N ASP A 128 6.60 21.85 -1.30
CA ASP A 128 7.77 22.72 -1.07
C ASP A 128 7.86 23.86 -2.10
N ARG A 129 7.00 23.85 -3.13
CA ARG A 129 6.95 24.91 -4.17
C ARG A 129 6.67 26.31 -3.63
N ASN A 130 5.94 26.42 -2.52
CA ASN A 130 5.73 27.71 -1.84
C ASN A 130 7.01 28.24 -1.16
N GLU A 131 7.93 27.35 -0.79
CA GLU A 131 9.26 27.74 -0.32
C GLU A 131 10.11 28.29 -1.46
N VAL A 132 10.10 27.64 -2.63
CA VAL A 132 10.78 28.15 -3.84
C VAL A 132 10.32 29.58 -4.17
N VAL A 133 9.02 29.86 -4.12
CA VAL A 133 8.47 31.21 -4.33
C VAL A 133 9.02 32.21 -3.30
N ARG A 134 9.07 31.82 -2.02
CA ARG A 134 9.64 32.66 -0.95
C ARG A 134 11.13 32.92 -1.15
N GLU A 135 11.89 31.90 -1.53
CA GLU A 135 13.33 32.01 -1.77
C GLU A 135 13.66 32.93 -2.93
N TRP A 136 12.95 32.78 -4.05
CA TRP A 136 13.07 33.66 -5.22
C TRP A 136 12.68 35.11 -4.90
N ARG A 137 11.59 35.32 -4.14
CA ARG A 137 11.19 36.66 -3.67
C ARG A 137 12.20 37.30 -2.73
N SER A 138 12.87 36.51 -1.90
CA SER A 138 13.87 36.99 -0.95
C SER A 138 15.24 37.30 -1.58
N GLY A 139 15.43 36.95 -2.87
CA GLY A 139 16.70 37.13 -3.57
C GLY A 139 17.81 36.16 -3.16
N LYS A 140 17.50 35.10 -2.40
CA LYS A 140 18.49 34.17 -1.82
C LYS A 140 19.12 33.24 -2.87
N LEU A 141 18.45 33.03 -4.01
CA LEU A 141 18.91 32.11 -5.06
C LEU A 141 20.02 32.67 -5.96
N THR A 142 20.28 33.98 -5.96
CA THR A 142 21.39 34.58 -6.73
C THR A 142 22.77 34.30 -6.13
N LEU A 143 22.85 33.75 -4.91
CA LEU A 143 24.10 33.31 -4.28
C LEU A 143 24.54 31.88 -4.64
N LEU A 144 23.62 31.04 -5.16
CA LEU A 144 23.91 29.65 -5.53
C LEU A 144 24.37 29.49 -7.00
N LYS A 145 24.39 30.58 -7.79
CA LYS A 145 24.77 30.55 -9.21
C LYS A 145 26.13 31.14 -9.55
N SER A 146 26.87 31.67 -8.58
CA SER A 146 28.25 32.11 -8.80
C SER A 146 29.31 31.01 -8.63
N GLU A 147 28.94 29.78 -8.25
CA GLU A 147 29.90 28.67 -8.04
C GLU A 147 29.95 27.62 -9.18
N HIS A 148 29.22 27.83 -10.27
CA HIS A 148 29.28 26.93 -11.44
C HIS A 148 29.66 27.62 -12.75
N THR A 149 30.80 28.34 -12.77
CA THR A 149 31.59 28.54 -13.99
C THR A 149 33.10 28.60 -13.70
N SER A 150 33.78 27.50 -14.02
CA SER A 150 35.20 27.34 -14.42
C SER A 150 36.32 28.18 -13.77
N ASP A 151 37.17 27.44 -13.04
CA ASP A 151 38.64 27.34 -13.14
C ASP A 151 39.56 28.52 -12.75
N ALA A 152 40.69 28.15 -12.13
CA ALA A 152 41.87 28.94 -11.74
C ALA A 152 41.76 29.96 -10.56
N GLY A 153 42.12 29.46 -9.37
CA GLY A 153 42.89 30.11 -8.29
C GLY A 153 42.64 31.59 -7.94
N VAL A 154 42.19 31.83 -6.71
CA VAL A 154 42.80 32.73 -5.71
C VAL A 154 42.16 32.45 -4.35
N ALA A 155 43.01 32.29 -3.33
CA ALA A 155 42.66 32.03 -1.95
C ALA A 155 42.17 33.28 -1.20
N THR A 156 41.40 33.02 -0.13
CA THR A 156 41.09 33.78 1.12
C THR A 156 39.56 33.87 1.27
N GLY A 157 38.88 33.30 2.27
CA GLY A 157 39.14 32.70 3.59
C GLY A 157 37.76 32.72 4.29
N GLN A 158 37.25 31.75 5.03
CA GLN A 158 37.83 30.75 5.91
C GLN A 158 37.19 29.39 5.64
N ASP A 159 38.02 28.39 5.38
CA ASP A 159 37.65 26.98 5.43
C ASP A 159 37.23 26.60 6.85
N LEU A 160 36.05 26.02 7.00
CA LEU A 160 35.84 24.96 8.00
C LEU A 160 35.89 23.64 7.22
N PRO A 161 36.76 22.69 7.60
CA PRO A 161 37.01 21.50 6.82
C PRO A 161 35.79 20.57 6.84
N VAL A 162 35.45 20.00 5.69
CA VAL A 162 34.55 18.84 5.58
C VAL A 162 35.30 17.62 6.10
N GLU A 163 35.47 17.51 7.42
CA GLU A 163 35.89 16.27 8.07
C GLU A 163 34.64 15.49 8.48
N GLY A 164 34.27 14.52 7.65
CA GLY A 164 33.29 13.51 8.00
C GLY A 164 31.83 13.94 7.83
N GLY A 165 31.37 14.14 6.60
CA GLY A 165 29.98 13.85 6.17
C GLY A 165 28.81 14.63 6.80
N ILE A 166 29.05 15.52 7.77
CA ILE A 166 28.04 16.39 8.38
C ILE A 166 28.49 17.84 8.21
N GLN A 167 27.61 18.69 7.69
CA GLN A 167 27.78 20.13 7.78
C GLN A 167 27.32 20.57 9.16
N ILE A 168 28.27 20.87 10.04
CA ILE A 168 27.98 21.44 11.34
C ILE A 168 27.75 22.95 11.16
N GLY A 169 26.52 23.39 11.39
CA GLY A 169 26.15 24.80 11.36
C GLY A 169 26.69 25.55 12.60
N GLU A 170 26.92 26.85 12.45
CA GLU A 170 27.35 27.74 13.55
C GLU A 170 26.33 27.78 14.72
N TYR A 171 25.08 27.35 14.47
CA TYR A 171 23.98 27.30 15.43
C TYR A 171 23.63 25.88 15.89
N ASP A 172 24.41 24.87 15.53
CA ASP A 172 24.14 23.48 15.92
C ASP A 172 24.47 23.24 17.40
N ASP A 173 23.48 22.81 18.16
CA ASP A 173 23.59 22.41 19.55
C ASP A 173 23.75 20.89 19.73
N GLU A 174 23.90 20.43 20.98
CA GLU A 174 24.07 19.01 21.32
C GLU A 174 22.85 18.13 20.94
N ASN A 175 21.69 18.75 20.73
CA ASN A 175 20.43 18.07 20.40
C ASN A 175 20.10 18.11 18.89
N THR A 176 20.96 18.73 18.09
CA THR A 176 20.78 18.85 16.64
C THR A 176 20.79 17.46 16.00
N ARG A 177 19.75 17.17 15.20
CA ARG A 177 19.52 15.85 14.61
C ARG A 177 19.88 15.84 13.13
N TYR A 178 20.90 15.06 12.79
CA TYR A 178 21.38 14.88 11.43
C TYR A 178 20.76 13.65 10.77
N PRO A 179 20.20 13.75 9.55
CA PRO A 179 19.54 12.64 8.88
C PRO A 179 20.56 11.57 8.45
N VAL A 180 20.33 10.33 8.88
CA VAL A 180 21.21 9.19 8.57
C VAL A 180 21.32 8.95 7.06
N CYS A 181 20.23 9.09 6.31
CA CYS A 181 20.21 8.83 4.86
C CYS A 181 21.12 9.77 4.04
N ARG A 182 21.53 10.91 4.58
CA ARG A 182 22.49 11.83 3.93
C ARG A 182 23.95 11.51 4.23
N MET A 183 24.21 10.53 5.10
CA MET A 183 25.56 10.15 5.49
C MET A 183 26.18 9.16 4.50
N PRO A 184 27.51 9.02 4.48
CA PRO A 184 28.17 7.96 3.70
C PRO A 184 27.66 6.56 4.10
N PHE A 185 27.58 5.64 3.14
CA PHE A 185 27.01 4.29 3.31
C PHE A 185 27.48 3.57 4.58
N ARG A 186 28.79 3.58 4.86
CA ARG A 186 29.35 2.93 6.07
C ARG A 186 28.74 3.46 7.35
N LYS A 187 28.54 4.77 7.46
CA LYS A 187 27.92 5.41 8.61
C LYS A 187 26.43 5.10 8.68
N GLN A 188 25.74 5.02 7.55
CA GLN A 188 24.36 4.53 7.51
C GLN A 188 24.27 3.12 8.08
N LEU A 189 25.14 2.21 7.65
CA LEU A 189 25.16 0.83 8.11
C LEU A 189 25.47 0.72 9.61
N LEU A 190 26.50 1.40 10.10
CA LEU A 190 26.88 1.37 11.51
C LEU A 190 25.85 2.03 12.43
N SER A 191 25.15 3.07 11.95
CA SER A 191 24.05 3.68 12.69
C SER A 191 22.92 2.69 12.98
N GLN A 192 22.66 1.75 12.05
CA GLN A 192 21.66 0.70 12.27
C GLN A 192 22.20 -0.47 13.09
N LEU A 193 23.50 -0.76 12.98
CA LEU A 193 24.14 -1.81 13.78
C LEU A 193 24.09 -1.50 15.28
N THR A 194 24.34 -0.23 15.64
CA THR A 194 24.48 0.24 17.04
C THR A 194 23.15 0.60 17.71
N ALA A 195 22.02 0.42 17.01
CA ALA A 195 20.69 0.76 17.50
C ALA A 195 19.80 -0.48 17.66
N ASP A 196 19.03 -0.52 18.74
CA ASP A 196 18.01 -1.57 18.97
C ASP A 196 16.75 -1.37 18.10
N GLN A 197 16.60 -0.18 17.52
CA GLN A 197 15.49 0.21 16.65
C GLN A 197 16.02 0.96 15.42
N ILE A 198 15.19 1.09 14.39
CA ILE A 198 15.55 1.81 13.16
C ILE A 198 15.91 3.26 13.53
N ARG A 199 17.10 3.69 13.13
CA ARG A 199 17.62 5.02 13.44
C ARG A 199 17.58 5.91 12.20
N HIS A 200 16.70 6.91 12.18
CA HIS A 200 16.58 7.86 11.06
C HIS A 200 17.47 9.11 11.21
N HIS A 201 17.81 9.48 12.45
CA HIS A 201 18.60 10.67 12.76
C HIS A 201 19.66 10.33 13.81
N LEU A 202 20.75 11.11 13.83
CA LEU A 202 21.84 11.03 14.80
C LEU A 202 22.06 12.39 15.43
N ILE A 203 22.38 12.43 16.72
CA ILE A 203 23.00 13.61 17.34
C ILE A 203 24.53 13.56 17.17
N ARG A 204 25.23 14.66 17.48
CA ARG A 204 26.68 14.76 17.33
C ARG A 204 27.44 13.67 18.08
N GLU A 205 27.09 13.41 19.34
CA GLU A 205 27.74 12.38 20.16
C GLU A 205 27.61 10.98 19.54
N GLU A 206 26.42 10.63 19.04
CA GLU A 206 26.20 9.35 18.37
C GLU A 206 26.99 9.24 17.06
N TYR A 207 27.11 10.35 16.33
CA TYR A 207 27.90 10.41 15.10
C TYR A 207 29.40 10.20 15.35
N GLU A 208 29.93 10.84 16.39
CA GLU A 208 31.32 10.67 16.82
C GLU A 208 31.58 9.23 17.26
N ALA A 209 30.65 8.62 18.01
CA ALA A 209 30.74 7.22 18.40
C ALA A 209 30.75 6.27 17.18
N ILE A 210 29.89 6.51 16.18
CA ILE A 210 29.89 5.74 14.93
C ILE A 210 31.17 5.94 14.14
N SER A 211 31.68 7.17 14.08
CA SER A 211 32.92 7.49 13.37
C SER A 211 34.13 6.82 14.02
N ALA A 212 34.19 6.79 15.35
CA ALA A 212 35.19 6.02 16.09
C ALA A 212 35.08 4.52 15.81
N LEU A 213 33.85 3.98 15.77
CA LEU A 213 33.60 2.57 15.47
C LEU A 213 34.00 2.20 14.03
N GLU A 214 33.80 3.10 13.06
CA GLU A 214 34.24 2.91 11.67
C GLU A 214 35.78 2.83 11.57
N MET A 215 36.48 3.66 12.34
CA MET A 215 37.94 3.73 12.36
C MET A 215 38.60 2.62 13.21
N ASP A 216 37.83 1.91 14.03
CA ASP A 216 38.33 0.79 14.84
C ASP A 216 38.64 -0.43 13.95
N THR A 217 39.89 -0.51 13.48
CA THR A 217 40.39 -1.62 12.66
C THR A 217 40.56 -2.92 13.44
N ASP A 218 40.62 -2.85 14.76
CA ASP A 218 40.78 -4.03 15.63
C ASP A 218 39.44 -4.73 15.88
N ASN A 219 38.32 -4.03 15.69
CA ASN A 219 36.98 -4.61 15.73
C ASN A 219 36.67 -5.47 14.50
N SER A 220 37.13 -6.72 14.54
CA SER A 220 36.94 -7.68 13.44
C SER A 220 35.47 -7.91 13.04
N TYR A 221 34.53 -7.75 13.97
CA TYR A 221 33.10 -7.92 13.69
C TYR A 221 32.58 -6.78 12.80
N VAL A 222 32.88 -5.53 13.19
CA VAL A 222 32.52 -4.34 12.42
C VAL A 222 33.21 -4.31 11.06
N GLN A 223 34.52 -4.60 11.02
CA GLN A 223 35.27 -4.60 9.76
C GLN A 223 34.77 -5.67 8.79
N ASN A 224 34.42 -6.87 9.27
CA ASN A 224 33.82 -7.90 8.43
C ASN A 224 32.43 -7.50 7.91
N LEU A 225 31.58 -6.88 8.73
CA LEU A 225 30.27 -6.37 8.30
C LEU A 225 30.42 -5.31 7.23
N LEU A 226 31.26 -4.30 7.46
CA LEU A 226 31.51 -3.20 6.52
C LEU A 226 31.99 -3.75 5.18
N LEU A 227 32.97 -4.66 5.22
CA LEU A 227 33.53 -5.24 4.00
C LEU A 227 32.52 -6.14 3.29
N ALA A 228 31.70 -6.91 4.01
CA ALA A 228 30.68 -7.75 3.40
C ALA A 228 29.58 -6.93 2.72
N ALA A 229 29.10 -5.88 3.39
CA ALA A 229 28.09 -4.98 2.85
C ALA A 229 28.63 -4.15 1.68
N GLU A 230 29.88 -3.69 1.75
CA GLU A 230 30.53 -2.96 0.65
C GLU A 230 30.73 -3.81 -0.62
N ASN A 231 30.81 -5.14 -0.48
CA ASN A 231 30.98 -6.07 -1.60
C ASN A 231 29.65 -6.68 -2.09
N CYS A 232 28.51 -6.13 -1.68
CA CYS A 232 27.18 -6.54 -2.11
C CYS A 232 26.41 -5.31 -2.60
N GLU A 233 26.29 -5.15 -3.92
CA GLU A 233 25.64 -3.96 -4.52
C GLU A 233 24.17 -3.83 -4.13
N GLU A 234 23.48 -4.95 -3.95
CA GLU A 234 22.10 -4.99 -3.49
C GLU A 234 21.96 -4.33 -2.11
N VAL A 235 22.90 -4.61 -1.19
CA VAL A 235 22.88 -4.05 0.18
C VAL A 235 23.22 -2.56 0.16
N LYS A 236 24.03 -2.09 -0.79
CA LYS A 236 24.33 -0.66 -0.96
C LYS A 236 23.11 0.16 -1.37
N GLY A 237 22.19 -0.45 -2.13
CA GLY A 237 20.94 0.16 -2.54
C GLY A 237 19.83 0.15 -1.49
N TYR A 238 20.07 -0.44 -0.30
CA TYR A 238 19.04 -0.52 0.73
C TYR A 238 18.73 0.82 1.37
N ASP A 239 17.44 1.03 1.65
CA ASP A 239 16.98 2.12 2.50
C ASP A 239 17.37 1.88 3.98
N THR A 240 17.13 2.86 4.84
CA THR A 240 17.45 2.78 6.27
C THR A 240 16.79 1.57 6.96
N LYS A 241 15.59 1.18 6.53
CA LYS A 241 14.81 0.09 7.12
C LYS A 241 15.39 -1.27 6.75
N ASP A 242 15.77 -1.46 5.50
CA ASP A 242 16.38 -2.70 5.03
C ASP A 242 17.82 -2.84 5.49
N LEU A 243 18.58 -1.74 5.64
CA LEU A 243 19.87 -1.74 6.34
C LEU A 243 19.74 -2.17 7.80
N TRP A 244 18.69 -1.71 8.50
CA TRP A 244 18.41 -2.16 9.86
C TRP A 244 18.06 -3.65 9.93
N ARG A 245 17.20 -4.14 9.03
CA ARG A 245 16.87 -5.58 8.97
C ARG A 245 18.09 -6.44 8.66
N TYR A 246 18.95 -5.99 7.76
CA TYR A 246 20.20 -6.66 7.43
C TYR A 246 21.16 -6.70 8.62
N THR A 247 21.40 -5.57 9.27
CA THR A 247 22.26 -5.52 10.47
C THR A 247 21.69 -6.35 11.63
N ASP A 248 20.36 -6.36 11.80
CA ASP A 248 19.69 -7.23 12.76
C ASP A 248 19.87 -8.72 12.46
N ALA A 249 19.76 -9.11 11.19
CA ALA A 249 20.04 -10.47 10.75
C ALA A 249 21.50 -10.87 11.04
N ILE A 250 22.45 -9.98 10.76
CA ILE A 250 23.87 -10.20 11.08
C ILE A 250 24.07 -10.40 12.58
N ARG A 251 23.47 -9.57 13.45
CA ARG A 251 23.55 -9.71 14.91
C ARG A 251 22.98 -11.05 15.40
N LYS A 252 21.91 -11.54 14.77
CA LYS A 252 21.26 -12.81 15.13
C LYS A 252 22.05 -14.05 14.67
N VAL A 253 22.76 -13.95 13.55
CA VAL A 253 23.54 -15.08 13.00
C VAL A 253 24.97 -15.13 13.56
N PHE A 254 25.60 -13.97 13.72
CA PHE A 254 27.01 -13.86 14.09
C PHE A 254 27.14 -13.21 15.46
N ASN A 255 27.74 -13.93 16.40
CA ASN A 255 28.01 -13.43 17.75
C ASN A 255 29.11 -12.35 17.71
N GLN A 256 28.84 -11.16 18.28
CA GLN A 256 29.77 -10.01 18.27
C GLN A 256 31.09 -10.25 19.02
N GLU A 257 31.08 -11.12 20.04
CA GLU A 257 32.27 -11.45 20.85
C GLU A 257 33.16 -12.51 20.19
N LYS A 258 32.69 -13.13 19.10
CA LYS A 258 33.43 -14.17 18.38
C LYS A 258 33.98 -13.64 17.07
N ARG A 259 35.21 -14.04 16.75
CA ARG A 259 35.79 -13.81 15.44
C ARG A 259 35.14 -14.75 14.42
N HIS A 260 34.57 -14.18 13.36
CA HIS A 260 34.02 -14.92 12.23
C HIS A 260 34.92 -14.78 11.00
N GLU A 261 34.94 -15.79 10.15
CA GLU A 261 35.64 -15.72 8.87
C GLU A 261 34.90 -14.77 7.90
N LEU A 262 35.63 -13.84 7.28
CA LEU A 262 35.07 -12.89 6.32
C LEU A 262 34.30 -13.58 5.19
N ALA A 263 34.84 -14.68 4.65
CA ALA A 263 34.21 -15.45 3.59
C ALA A 263 32.81 -15.97 3.99
N LEU A 264 32.61 -16.27 5.27
CA LEU A 264 31.33 -16.72 5.80
C LEU A 264 30.31 -15.59 5.88
N VAL A 265 30.74 -14.40 6.32
CA VAL A 265 29.88 -13.20 6.39
C VAL A 265 29.51 -12.73 4.98
N LEU A 266 30.46 -12.71 4.04
CA LEU A 266 30.22 -12.43 2.62
C LEU A 266 29.19 -13.39 2.03
N ARG A 267 29.34 -14.70 2.30
CA ARG A 267 28.42 -15.72 1.82
C ARG A 267 27.01 -15.51 2.37
N PHE A 268 26.87 -15.26 3.67
CA PHE A 268 25.57 -14.97 4.28
C PHE A 268 24.94 -13.73 3.66
N THR A 269 25.71 -12.66 3.49
CA THR A 269 25.23 -11.36 2.96
C THR A 269 24.63 -11.52 1.57
N ARG A 270 25.32 -12.25 0.67
CA ARG A 270 24.80 -12.51 -0.68
C ARG A 270 23.52 -13.34 -0.66
N ILE A 271 23.52 -14.45 0.09
CA ILE A 271 22.33 -15.30 0.21
C ILE A 271 21.17 -14.51 0.82
N TRP A 272 21.42 -13.68 1.83
CA TRP A 272 20.42 -12.81 2.46
C TRP A 272 19.80 -11.83 1.46
N ALA A 273 20.64 -11.18 0.65
CA ALA A 273 20.20 -10.22 -0.35
C ALA A 273 19.36 -10.88 -1.45
N GLU A 274 19.78 -12.07 -1.93
CA GLU A 274 19.08 -12.87 -2.93
C GLU A 274 17.79 -13.52 -2.39
N THR A 275 17.66 -13.69 -1.08
CA THR A 275 16.50 -14.35 -0.46
C THR A 275 15.31 -13.40 -0.40
N ASP A 276 14.15 -13.92 -0.80
CA ASP A 276 12.86 -13.23 -0.72
C ASP A 276 12.58 -12.75 0.71
N TYR A 277 11.94 -11.58 0.82
CA TYR A 277 11.61 -10.96 2.10
C TYR A 277 10.87 -11.90 3.06
N ILE A 278 9.96 -12.74 2.56
CA ILE A 278 9.17 -13.69 3.37
C ILE A 278 10.07 -14.80 3.94
N ASP A 279 11.16 -15.14 3.26
CA ASP A 279 12.09 -16.22 3.61
C ASP A 279 13.28 -15.78 4.46
N ARG A 280 13.62 -14.48 4.45
CA ARG A 280 14.72 -13.91 5.23
C ARG A 280 14.65 -14.31 6.71
N GLY A 281 13.47 -14.27 7.32
CA GLY A 281 13.30 -14.68 8.73
C GLY A 281 13.65 -16.16 9.00
N LEU A 282 13.33 -17.05 8.05
CA LEU A 282 13.69 -18.47 8.14
C LEU A 282 15.19 -18.67 7.91
N LEU A 283 15.77 -17.94 6.96
CA LEU A 283 17.20 -17.96 6.69
C LEU A 283 18.03 -17.57 7.92
N VAL A 284 17.64 -16.51 8.66
CA VAL A 284 18.31 -16.14 9.94
C VAL A 284 18.27 -17.30 10.91
N LYS A 285 17.10 -17.94 11.08
CA LYS A 285 16.93 -19.01 12.06
C LYS A 285 17.83 -20.20 11.75
N GLU A 286 17.90 -20.61 10.49
CA GLU A 286 18.77 -21.72 10.07
C GLU A 286 20.25 -21.38 10.23
N TRP A 287 20.67 -20.18 9.79
CA TRP A 287 22.05 -19.74 9.98
C TRP A 287 22.41 -19.54 11.45
N GLY A 288 21.48 -19.07 12.28
CA GLY A 288 21.67 -18.96 13.73
C GLY A 288 21.92 -20.31 14.41
N LYS A 289 21.29 -21.40 13.92
CA LYS A 289 21.54 -22.78 14.39
C LYS A 289 22.87 -23.37 13.92
N GLY A 290 23.55 -22.72 12.97
CA GLY A 290 24.75 -23.28 12.32
C GLY A 290 24.50 -23.91 10.95
N ASN A 291 23.24 -23.98 10.49
CA ASN A 291 22.88 -24.57 9.20
C ASN A 291 23.12 -23.54 8.09
N ARG A 292 24.19 -23.75 7.31
CA ARG A 292 24.66 -22.82 6.27
C ARG A 292 23.93 -23.04 4.94
N VAL A 293 22.60 -22.99 4.98
CA VAL A 293 21.73 -23.22 3.81
C VAL A 293 21.93 -22.12 2.75
N SER A 294 21.88 -22.50 1.47
CA SER A 294 21.99 -21.59 0.33
C SER A 294 20.67 -20.92 -0.06
N ASN A 295 19.55 -21.54 0.28
CA ASN A 295 18.20 -21.11 -0.08
C ASN A 295 17.21 -21.79 0.85
N ILE A 296 16.03 -21.19 1.06
CA ILE A 296 14.91 -21.85 1.74
C ILE A 296 14.15 -22.71 0.72
N ASN A 297 13.88 -23.97 1.05
CA ASN A 297 13.08 -24.84 0.20
C ASN A 297 11.60 -24.57 0.46
N ARG A 298 10.84 -24.27 -0.60
CA ARG A 298 9.39 -24.10 -0.54
C ARG A 298 8.66 -25.25 -1.24
N THR A 299 7.49 -25.62 -0.74
CA THR A 299 6.55 -26.53 -1.39
C THR A 299 5.91 -25.83 -2.60
N PRO A 300 5.28 -26.56 -3.54
CA PRO A 300 4.53 -25.94 -4.65
C PRO A 300 3.45 -24.95 -4.19
N SER A 301 2.88 -25.17 -2.99
CA SER A 301 1.91 -24.29 -2.33
C SER A 301 2.53 -23.09 -1.61
N GLY A 302 3.85 -22.92 -1.68
CA GLY A 302 4.56 -21.80 -1.04
C GLY A 302 4.81 -21.95 0.46
N THR A 303 4.60 -23.13 1.05
CA THR A 303 4.94 -23.38 2.48
C THR A 303 6.40 -23.83 2.63
N ASN A 304 6.98 -23.76 3.84
CA ASN A 304 8.35 -24.25 4.07
C ASN A 304 8.42 -25.78 3.91
N ALA A 305 9.20 -26.26 2.94
CA ALA A 305 9.40 -27.68 2.70
C ALA A 305 10.41 -28.32 3.67
N GLY A 306 11.22 -27.52 4.37
CA GLY A 306 12.28 -28.00 5.26
C GLY A 306 13.58 -28.38 4.52
N GLY A 307 14.36 -29.28 5.11
CA GLY A 307 15.61 -29.83 4.57
C GLY A 307 16.89 -29.19 5.12
N GLY A 308 16.77 -28.23 6.04
CA GLY A 308 17.90 -27.62 6.74
C GLY A 308 18.40 -28.43 7.94
N ASN A 309 17.61 -29.41 8.39
CA ASN A 309 17.90 -30.20 9.58
C ASN A 309 19.05 -31.19 9.35
N LYS A 310 19.86 -31.40 10.39
CA LYS A 310 20.75 -32.57 10.43
C LYS A 310 19.90 -33.82 10.52
N THR A 311 20.23 -34.80 9.70
CA THR A 311 19.53 -36.09 9.66
C THR A 311 20.52 -37.24 9.81
N ASP A 312 20.03 -38.48 9.86
CA ASP A 312 20.82 -39.72 9.81
C ASP A 312 21.62 -39.90 8.51
N ARG A 313 21.51 -38.95 7.57
CA ARG A 313 22.28 -38.89 6.33
C ARG A 313 23.63 -38.22 6.56
N LEU A 314 24.64 -38.69 5.82
CA LEU A 314 25.95 -38.03 5.74
C LEU A 314 25.92 -36.73 4.92
N THR A 315 24.98 -36.64 3.97
CA THR A 315 24.82 -35.50 3.07
C THR A 315 23.47 -34.83 3.28
N PRO A 316 23.35 -33.50 3.07
CA PRO A 316 22.07 -32.81 3.12
C PRO A 316 21.02 -33.44 2.19
N GLN A 317 19.76 -33.42 2.61
CA GLN A 317 18.67 -33.96 1.82
C GLN A 317 18.39 -33.10 0.59
N THR A 318 18.18 -33.75 -0.55
CA THR A 318 17.82 -33.10 -1.82
C THR A 318 16.54 -33.70 -2.37
N LYS A 319 15.86 -33.01 -3.30
CA LYS A 319 14.65 -33.56 -3.95
C LYS A 319 14.95 -34.91 -4.62
N THR A 320 16.10 -35.05 -5.25
CA THR A 320 16.55 -36.32 -5.84
C THR A 320 16.80 -37.39 -4.77
N GLY A 321 17.39 -37.02 -3.63
CA GLY A 321 17.58 -37.92 -2.49
C GLY A 321 16.25 -38.40 -1.88
N LEU A 322 15.26 -37.51 -1.75
CA LEU A 322 13.91 -37.87 -1.31
C LEU A 322 13.26 -38.87 -2.27
N ARG A 323 13.35 -38.62 -3.57
CA ARG A 323 12.86 -39.53 -4.60
C ARG A 323 13.54 -40.91 -4.54
N TYR A 324 14.85 -40.95 -4.33
CA TYR A 324 15.58 -42.19 -4.11
C TYR A 324 15.02 -42.95 -2.89
N GLU A 325 14.74 -42.26 -1.78
CA GLU A 325 14.21 -42.88 -0.56
C GLU A 325 12.77 -43.40 -0.72
N VAL A 326 11.92 -42.67 -1.46
CA VAL A 326 10.58 -43.16 -1.80
C VAL A 326 10.67 -44.43 -2.65
N ALA A 327 11.54 -44.45 -3.67
CA ALA A 327 11.78 -45.64 -4.48
C ALA A 327 12.35 -46.80 -3.64
N ALA A 328 13.31 -46.52 -2.75
CA ALA A 328 13.87 -47.50 -1.82
C ALA A 328 12.81 -48.11 -0.90
N GLY A 329 11.87 -47.31 -0.39
CA GLY A 329 10.73 -47.81 0.39
C GLY A 329 9.84 -48.78 -0.38
N LEU A 330 9.58 -48.50 -1.66
CA LEU A 330 8.82 -49.42 -2.53
C LEU A 330 9.59 -50.73 -2.79
N VAL A 331 10.90 -50.65 -3.04
CA VAL A 331 11.76 -51.84 -3.18
C VAL A 331 11.81 -52.65 -1.88
N ALA A 332 11.84 -51.96 -0.73
CA ALA A 332 11.90 -52.57 0.60
C ALA A 332 10.64 -53.38 0.97
N ARG A 333 9.53 -53.23 0.24
CA ARG A 333 8.35 -54.12 0.36
C ARG A 333 8.61 -55.53 -0.19
N ARG A 334 9.55 -55.65 -1.13
CA ARG A 334 9.84 -56.89 -1.87
C ARG A 334 11.14 -57.54 -1.42
N TYR A 335 12.11 -56.74 -0.98
CA TYR A 335 13.44 -57.20 -0.59
C TYR A 335 13.86 -56.56 0.75
N GLU A 336 14.41 -57.36 1.66
CA GLU A 336 15.00 -56.85 2.90
C GLU A 336 16.49 -56.51 2.68
N PHE A 337 16.89 -55.29 3.01
CA PHE A 337 18.27 -54.81 2.85
C PHE A 337 18.58 -53.69 3.85
N ASP A 338 19.87 -53.47 4.11
CA ASP A 338 20.33 -52.36 4.94
C ASP A 338 20.28 -51.03 4.16
N ILE A 339 19.41 -50.12 4.59
CA ILE A 339 19.18 -48.82 3.93
C ILE A 339 20.38 -47.87 3.99
N TYR A 340 21.36 -48.13 4.85
CA TYR A 340 22.60 -47.35 4.94
C TYR A 340 23.72 -47.94 4.08
N ASN A 341 23.58 -49.19 3.64
CA ASN A 341 24.56 -49.88 2.81
C ASN A 341 23.86 -50.84 1.83
N PRO A 342 23.07 -50.31 0.88
CA PRO A 342 22.38 -51.14 -0.12
C PRO A 342 23.39 -51.86 -1.02
N SER A 343 23.04 -53.07 -1.48
CA SER A 343 23.86 -53.76 -2.48
C SER A 343 23.69 -53.13 -3.86
N PHE A 344 24.64 -53.39 -4.76
CA PHE A 344 24.58 -52.89 -6.13
C PHE A 344 23.28 -53.31 -6.84
N GLU A 345 22.81 -54.54 -6.63
CA GLU A 345 21.56 -55.05 -7.22
C GLU A 345 20.34 -54.27 -6.73
N ILE A 346 20.29 -53.96 -5.43
CA ILE A 346 19.22 -53.14 -4.85
C ILE A 346 19.25 -51.73 -5.42
N ASP A 347 20.43 -51.13 -5.55
CA ASP A 347 20.58 -49.80 -6.15
C ASP A 347 20.12 -49.76 -7.61
N VAL A 348 20.36 -50.83 -8.38
CA VAL A 348 19.86 -50.93 -9.77
C VAL A 348 18.33 -50.92 -9.81
N GLU A 349 17.66 -51.67 -8.92
CA GLU A 349 16.20 -51.70 -8.83
C GLU A 349 15.61 -50.34 -8.40
N ILE A 350 16.22 -49.66 -7.42
CA ILE A 350 15.80 -48.32 -7.00
C ILE A 350 15.92 -47.33 -8.16
N ASN A 351 17.05 -47.34 -8.86
CA ASN A 351 17.28 -46.47 -10.02
C ASN A 351 16.34 -46.79 -11.19
N ALA A 352 15.91 -48.04 -11.36
CA ALA A 352 14.92 -48.41 -12.39
C ALA A 352 13.57 -47.71 -12.14
N ILE A 353 13.10 -47.67 -10.89
CA ILE A 353 11.87 -46.94 -10.51
C ILE A 353 12.04 -45.43 -10.69
N MET A 354 13.19 -44.89 -10.25
CA MET A 354 13.46 -43.45 -10.33
C MET A 354 13.50 -42.92 -11.78
N ASN A 355 14.10 -43.68 -12.69
CA ASN A 355 14.27 -43.28 -14.09
C ASN A 355 13.03 -43.50 -14.95
N LEU A 356 11.88 -43.82 -14.34
CA LEU A 356 10.65 -44.15 -15.04
C LEU A 356 10.85 -45.30 -16.06
N ALA A 357 11.73 -46.25 -15.74
CA ALA A 357 12.04 -47.37 -16.63
C ALA A 357 10.90 -48.40 -16.69
N LEU A 358 10.00 -48.35 -15.70
CA LEU A 358 8.73 -49.07 -15.73
C LEU A 358 7.73 -48.30 -16.62
N GLY A 359 6.84 -49.02 -17.30
CA GLY A 359 5.83 -48.39 -18.16
C GLY A 359 4.97 -47.38 -17.40
N LYS A 360 4.46 -46.34 -18.07
CA LYS A 360 3.63 -45.30 -17.43
C LYS A 360 2.33 -45.84 -16.79
N GLU A 361 1.89 -47.02 -17.21
CA GLU A 361 0.73 -47.72 -16.66
C GLU A 361 1.11 -48.76 -15.59
N ASP A 362 2.40 -48.92 -15.29
CA ASP A 362 2.85 -49.81 -14.23
C ASP A 362 2.40 -49.26 -12.85
N PRO A 363 1.71 -50.07 -12.03
CA PRO A 363 1.21 -49.60 -10.73
C PRO A 363 2.30 -49.09 -9.78
N VAL A 364 3.50 -49.67 -9.80
CA VAL A 364 4.63 -49.22 -8.96
C VAL A 364 5.11 -47.87 -9.43
N GLN A 365 5.15 -47.65 -10.76
CA GLN A 365 5.53 -46.36 -11.32
C GLN A 365 4.55 -45.25 -10.96
N GLN A 366 3.24 -45.54 -11.00
CA GLN A 366 2.19 -44.59 -10.62
C GLN A 366 2.21 -44.29 -9.11
N GLU A 367 2.38 -45.32 -8.28
CA GLU A 367 2.53 -45.16 -6.83
C GLU A 367 3.75 -44.29 -6.50
N TYR A 368 4.89 -44.54 -7.13
CA TYR A 368 6.12 -43.78 -6.93
C TYR A 368 5.91 -42.29 -7.21
N VAL A 369 5.34 -41.94 -8.38
CA VAL A 369 5.08 -40.56 -8.77
C VAL A 369 4.10 -39.88 -7.81
N ALA A 370 3.00 -40.55 -7.47
CA ALA A 370 1.98 -40.03 -6.56
C ALA A 370 2.55 -39.79 -5.15
N THR A 371 3.36 -40.73 -4.65
CA THR A 371 3.97 -40.63 -3.31
C THR A 371 5.00 -39.52 -3.26
N CYS A 372 5.85 -39.37 -4.30
CA CYS A 372 6.81 -38.27 -4.37
C CYS A 372 6.12 -36.91 -4.33
N ALA A 373 5.01 -36.75 -5.08
CA ALA A 373 4.24 -35.51 -5.07
C ALA A 373 3.75 -35.15 -3.65
N LEU A 374 3.24 -36.12 -2.89
CA LEU A 374 2.79 -35.89 -1.52
C LEU A 374 3.92 -35.44 -0.58
N PHE A 375 5.10 -36.07 -0.65
CA PHE A 375 6.25 -35.63 0.16
C PHE A 375 6.74 -34.23 -0.24
N GLU A 376 6.72 -33.91 -1.54
CA GLU A 376 7.12 -32.59 -2.05
C GLU A 376 6.10 -31.48 -1.71
N GLU A 377 4.82 -31.82 -1.56
CA GLU A 377 3.75 -30.90 -1.15
C GLU A 377 3.63 -30.72 0.37
N MET A 378 4.09 -31.70 1.15
CA MET A 378 3.99 -31.72 2.61
C MET A 378 4.91 -30.65 3.26
N PRO A 379 4.37 -29.77 4.12
CA PRO A 379 5.18 -28.87 4.93
C PRO A 379 6.18 -29.67 5.78
N GLY A 380 7.46 -29.29 5.73
CA GLY A 380 8.54 -30.01 6.43
C GLY A 380 8.83 -31.41 5.86
N GLY A 381 8.28 -31.79 4.69
CA GLY A 381 8.49 -33.12 4.10
C GLY A 381 9.94 -33.48 3.81
N MET A 382 10.83 -32.48 3.76
CA MET A 382 12.28 -32.67 3.57
C MET A 382 13.07 -32.84 4.87
N ASP A 383 12.45 -32.70 6.04
CA ASP A 383 13.16 -32.71 7.33
C ASP A 383 13.40 -34.12 7.88
N TYR A 384 12.54 -35.09 7.53
CA TYR A 384 12.55 -36.44 8.08
C TYR A 384 13.81 -37.25 7.74
N SER A 385 14.20 -38.15 8.65
CA SER A 385 15.31 -39.09 8.47
C SER A 385 15.09 -40.03 7.28
N ARG A 386 16.19 -40.60 6.75
CA ARG A 386 16.15 -41.63 5.72
C ARG A 386 15.36 -42.85 6.23
N ALA A 387 15.60 -43.25 7.47
CA ALA A 387 14.88 -44.36 8.10
C ALA A 387 13.37 -44.12 8.14
N CYS A 388 12.92 -42.94 8.58
CA CYS A 388 11.50 -42.59 8.65
C CYS A 388 10.84 -42.59 7.26
N ASN A 389 11.47 -41.96 6.27
CA ASN A 389 10.96 -41.93 4.90
C ASN A 389 10.77 -43.35 4.34
N ILE A 390 11.81 -44.19 4.43
CA ILE A 390 11.80 -45.56 3.87
C ILE A 390 10.83 -46.46 4.63
N ALA A 391 10.85 -46.44 5.97
CA ALA A 391 9.94 -47.25 6.80
C ALA A 391 8.48 -46.91 6.53
N THR A 392 8.17 -45.63 6.40
CA THR A 392 6.81 -45.15 6.10
C THR A 392 6.34 -45.67 4.76
N VAL A 393 7.09 -45.41 3.67
CA VAL A 393 6.70 -45.85 2.33
C VAL A 393 6.62 -47.38 2.25
N LYS A 394 7.55 -48.09 2.89
CA LYS A 394 7.52 -49.55 2.98
C LYS A 394 6.24 -50.08 3.62
N THR A 395 5.76 -49.43 4.68
CA THR A 395 4.59 -49.90 5.45
C THR A 395 3.27 -49.29 4.98
N THR A 396 3.29 -48.31 4.07
CA THR A 396 2.08 -47.75 3.47
C THR A 396 1.21 -48.86 2.87
N PRO A 397 -0.10 -48.92 3.20
CA PRO A 397 -1.03 -49.87 2.62
C PRO A 397 -1.07 -49.84 1.08
N GLU A 398 -1.13 -51.01 0.45
CA GLU A 398 -1.20 -51.13 -1.01
C GLU A 398 -2.40 -50.34 -1.56
N ASN A 399 -2.21 -49.72 -2.74
CA ASN A 399 -3.20 -48.92 -3.45
C ASN A 399 -3.67 -47.64 -2.73
N LEU A 400 -3.13 -47.27 -1.56
CA LEU A 400 -3.51 -46.03 -0.86
C LEU A 400 -3.24 -44.79 -1.71
N TRP A 401 -2.20 -44.82 -2.55
CA TRP A 401 -1.84 -43.76 -3.49
C TRP A 401 -2.93 -43.40 -4.51
N LYS A 402 -3.93 -44.28 -4.74
CA LYS A 402 -5.08 -43.99 -5.60
C LYS A 402 -6.03 -42.95 -4.99
N ASP A 403 -5.93 -42.73 -3.67
CA ASP A 403 -6.67 -41.72 -2.91
C ASP A 403 -5.67 -40.77 -2.24
N PRO A 404 -5.28 -39.67 -2.92
CA PRO A 404 -4.25 -38.76 -2.43
C PRO A 404 -4.55 -38.18 -1.04
N ILE A 405 -5.83 -37.95 -0.73
CA ILE A 405 -6.27 -37.38 0.55
C ILE A 405 -6.02 -38.39 1.67
N LYS A 406 -6.46 -39.65 1.50
CA LYS A 406 -6.21 -40.69 2.51
C LYS A 406 -4.73 -41.03 2.65
N HIS A 407 -3.97 -40.96 1.55
CA HIS A 407 -2.53 -41.17 1.60
C HIS A 407 -1.85 -40.06 2.40
N LEU A 408 -2.21 -38.80 2.17
CA LEU A 408 -1.70 -37.67 2.96
C LEU A 408 -2.08 -37.79 4.44
N GLU A 409 -3.33 -38.17 4.75
CA GLU A 409 -3.77 -38.44 6.13
C GLU A 409 -2.94 -39.54 6.81
N TYR A 410 -2.58 -40.59 6.08
CA TYR A 410 -1.70 -41.64 6.57
C TYR A 410 -0.31 -41.09 6.86
N LEU A 411 0.31 -40.38 5.91
CA LEU A 411 1.64 -39.78 6.08
C LEU A 411 1.65 -38.88 7.33
N ASN A 412 0.67 -38.00 7.50
CA ASN A 412 0.57 -37.12 8.67
C ASN A 412 0.44 -37.86 10.03
N ARG A 413 -0.04 -39.12 10.03
CA ARG A 413 -0.16 -39.92 11.27
C ARG A 413 1.11 -40.68 11.63
N VAL A 414 1.94 -41.02 10.65
CA VAL A 414 3.12 -41.87 10.83
C VAL A 414 4.43 -41.08 10.81
N MET A 415 4.46 -39.99 10.05
CA MET A 415 5.61 -39.08 9.95
C MET A 415 5.63 -38.13 11.15
N THR A 416 5.98 -38.65 12.32
CA THR A 416 5.94 -37.90 13.60
C THR A 416 7.31 -37.78 14.28
N GLU A 417 8.36 -38.19 13.58
CA GLU A 417 9.74 -38.10 14.06
C GLU A 417 10.14 -36.65 14.35
N THR A 418 10.75 -36.43 15.51
CA THR A 418 11.24 -35.10 15.94
C THR A 418 12.77 -35.01 16.00
N ASP A 419 13.47 -36.12 16.24
CA ASP A 419 14.93 -36.20 16.13
C ASP A 419 15.30 -36.90 14.82
N HIS A 420 15.58 -36.10 13.80
CA HIS A 420 15.93 -36.60 12.48
C HIS A 420 17.38 -37.11 12.38
N ALA A 421 18.26 -36.67 13.29
CA ALA A 421 19.67 -37.05 13.31
C ALA A 421 19.87 -38.43 13.92
N HIS A 422 19.03 -38.81 14.89
CA HIS A 422 19.06 -40.10 15.56
C HIS A 422 17.65 -40.71 15.53
N PRO A 423 17.22 -41.30 14.38
CA PRO A 423 15.91 -41.90 14.24
C PRO A 423 15.72 -43.03 15.26
N ASP A 424 14.46 -43.25 15.67
CA ASP A 424 14.10 -44.33 16.59
C ASP A 424 14.62 -45.68 16.06
N PRO A 425 15.34 -46.48 16.87
CA PRO A 425 15.79 -47.81 16.47
C PRO A 425 14.69 -48.70 15.86
N ALA A 426 13.44 -48.56 16.32
CA ALA A 426 12.30 -49.29 15.75
C ALA A 426 12.02 -48.86 14.29
N LEU A 427 12.09 -47.56 13.97
CA LEU A 427 11.97 -47.07 12.59
C LEU A 427 13.11 -47.60 11.72
N VAL A 428 14.34 -47.58 12.26
CA VAL A 428 15.51 -48.13 11.57
C VAL A 428 15.34 -49.63 11.28
N ASP A 429 14.87 -50.40 12.25
CA ASP A 429 14.65 -51.84 12.09
C ASP A 429 13.56 -52.16 11.06
N ILE A 430 12.48 -51.38 11.02
CA ILE A 430 11.44 -51.50 10.00
C ILE A 430 12.02 -51.19 8.62
N ALA A 431 12.74 -50.07 8.49
CA ALA A 431 13.37 -49.64 7.23
C ALA A 431 14.36 -50.69 6.70
N CYS A 432 15.26 -51.19 7.54
CA CYS A 432 16.25 -52.22 7.20
C CYS A 432 15.66 -53.63 7.00
N GLY A 433 14.36 -53.83 7.24
CA GLY A 433 13.74 -55.17 7.18
C GLY A 433 14.10 -56.12 8.30
N ARG A 434 14.61 -55.60 9.42
CA ARG A 434 14.82 -56.38 10.65
C ARG A 434 13.53 -56.56 11.45
N SER A 435 12.51 -55.75 11.15
CA SER A 435 11.18 -55.81 11.76
C SER A 435 10.09 -55.66 10.69
N SER A 436 8.99 -56.41 10.86
CA SER A 436 7.77 -56.29 10.04
C SER A 436 6.65 -55.54 10.77
N MET A 437 6.96 -54.88 11.89
CA MET A 437 5.97 -54.04 12.59
C MET A 437 5.58 -52.83 11.72
N PRO A 438 4.32 -52.37 11.79
CA PRO A 438 3.96 -51.10 11.16
C PRO A 438 4.70 -49.95 11.84
N VAL A 439 4.92 -48.87 11.10
CA VAL A 439 5.45 -47.63 11.69
C VAL A 439 4.51 -47.18 12.82
N PRO A 440 5.04 -46.81 14.00
CA PRO A 440 4.22 -46.30 15.09
C PRO A 440 3.34 -45.14 14.61
N MET A 441 2.03 -45.31 14.70
CA MET A 441 1.09 -44.24 14.43
C MET A 441 0.91 -43.39 15.69
N ALA A 442 0.78 -42.08 15.53
CA ALA A 442 0.37 -41.22 16.63
C ALA A 442 -0.94 -41.75 17.25
N ASP A 443 -0.90 -42.04 18.55
CA ASP A 443 -2.08 -42.44 19.33
C ASP A 443 -3.07 -41.27 19.32
N VAL A 444 -4.19 -41.42 18.61
CA VAL A 444 -5.30 -40.44 18.61
C VAL A 444 -5.83 -40.21 20.03
N THR A 445 -5.52 -41.10 20.98
CA THR A 445 -5.94 -41.04 22.39
C THR A 445 -4.93 -40.42 23.35
N LYS A 446 -3.65 -40.28 22.97
CA LYS A 446 -2.64 -39.60 23.81
C LYS A 446 -2.40 -38.14 23.43
N SER A 447 -3.02 -37.66 22.37
CA SER A 447 -3.19 -36.23 22.08
C SER A 447 -4.50 -35.68 22.66
N VAL A 448 -4.86 -36.09 23.89
CA VAL A 448 -5.88 -35.38 24.70
C VAL A 448 -5.24 -34.90 25.99
N THR A 449 -4.07 -34.28 25.85
CA THR A 449 -3.73 -33.06 26.58
C THR A 449 -3.11 -32.14 25.54
N SER A 450 -3.78 -31.00 25.32
CA SER A 450 -3.67 -30.06 24.19
C SER A 450 -4.15 -30.55 22.84
N ASP A 451 -5.23 -29.91 22.41
CA ASP A 451 -5.75 -29.74 21.06
C ASP A 451 -6.91 -30.62 20.58
N VAL A 452 -7.95 -29.88 20.18
CA VAL A 452 -9.34 -30.28 20.01
C VAL A 452 -9.50 -31.16 18.78
N ALA A 453 -10.08 -32.34 18.98
CA ALA A 453 -10.53 -33.22 17.90
C ALA A 453 -11.38 -32.44 16.86
N ARG A 454 -10.85 -32.31 15.64
CA ARG A 454 -11.61 -31.88 14.45
C ARG A 454 -12.52 -33.01 13.99
N LYS A 455 -13.83 -32.76 14.00
CA LYS A 455 -14.81 -33.60 13.28
C LYS A 455 -14.72 -33.27 11.78
N PRO A 456 -14.95 -34.23 10.86
CA PRO A 456 -14.70 -34.04 9.42
C PRO A 456 -15.69 -33.11 8.70
N THR A 457 -16.74 -32.64 9.35
CA THR A 457 -17.69 -31.68 8.78
C THR A 457 -18.33 -30.90 9.93
N THR A 458 -18.02 -29.61 10.00
CA THR A 458 -18.71 -28.64 10.87
C THR A 458 -19.00 -27.40 10.06
N THR A 459 -20.19 -26.83 10.27
CA THR A 459 -20.67 -25.64 9.57
C THR A 459 -19.86 -24.40 9.98
N HIS A 460 -19.86 -23.35 9.15
CA HIS A 460 -19.07 -22.13 9.39
C HIS A 460 -19.32 -21.51 10.78
N ALA A 461 -20.56 -21.59 11.27
CA ALA A 461 -20.95 -21.12 12.60
C ALA A 461 -20.28 -21.90 13.75
N GLU A 462 -20.16 -23.22 13.64
CA GLU A 462 -19.54 -24.08 14.67
C GLU A 462 -18.01 -23.88 14.73
N ASN A 463 -17.38 -23.54 13.60
CA ASN A 463 -15.96 -23.16 13.55
C ASN A 463 -15.71 -21.78 14.19
N LEU A 464 -16.60 -20.81 13.95
CA LEU A 464 -16.52 -19.50 14.62
C LEU A 464 -16.70 -19.61 16.14
N GLN A 465 -17.59 -20.50 16.59
CA GLN A 465 -17.80 -20.76 18.01
C GLN A 465 -16.53 -21.34 18.67
N ARG A 466 -15.87 -22.32 18.02
CA ARG A 466 -14.60 -22.90 18.49
C ARG A 466 -13.47 -21.88 18.57
N VAL A 467 -13.32 -21.01 17.57
CA VAL A 467 -12.28 -19.96 17.57
C VAL A 467 -12.55 -18.93 18.68
N ARG A 468 -13.82 -18.61 18.96
CA ARG A 468 -14.19 -17.74 20.09
C ARG A 468 -13.88 -18.39 21.44
N GLU A 469 -14.14 -19.69 21.59
CA GLU A 469 -13.90 -20.46 22.82
C GLU A 469 -12.41 -20.72 23.08
N GLU A 470 -11.63 -21.07 22.05
CA GLU A 470 -10.16 -21.22 22.14
C GLU A 470 -9.47 -19.88 22.41
N GLY A 471 -9.94 -18.79 21.78
CA GLY A 471 -9.49 -17.44 22.09
C GLY A 471 -9.82 -17.02 23.53
N ALA A 472 -10.96 -17.46 24.07
CA ALA A 472 -11.32 -17.21 25.47
C ALA A 472 -10.45 -18.03 26.45
N LEU A 473 -10.10 -19.27 26.10
CA LEU A 473 -9.24 -20.14 26.91
C LEU A 473 -7.77 -19.68 26.92
N GLN A 474 -7.25 -19.20 25.78
CA GLN A 474 -5.92 -18.61 25.68
C GLN A 474 -5.81 -17.29 26.47
N ARG A 475 -6.87 -16.48 26.49
CA ARG A 475 -6.95 -15.28 27.34
C ARG A 475 -7.02 -15.64 28.83
N ALA A 476 -7.76 -16.68 29.22
CA ALA A 476 -7.78 -17.16 30.61
C ALA A 476 -6.42 -17.69 31.08
N ASN A 477 -5.70 -18.44 30.24
CA ASN A 477 -4.35 -18.94 30.57
C ASN A 477 -3.29 -17.83 30.62
N ALA A 478 -3.42 -16.77 29.81
CA ALA A 478 -2.57 -15.58 29.89
C ALA A 478 -2.79 -14.81 31.21
N VAL A 479 -4.05 -14.72 31.68
CA VAL A 479 -4.40 -14.09 32.97
C VAL A 479 -3.83 -14.87 34.16
N THR A 480 -3.77 -16.21 34.09
CA THR A 480 -3.20 -17.03 35.18
C THR A 480 -1.68 -16.86 35.33
N LYS A 481 -0.95 -16.64 34.23
CA LYS A 481 0.51 -16.38 34.23
C LYS A 481 0.87 -14.98 34.73
N ILE A 482 -0.05 -14.02 34.63
CA ILE A 482 0.14 -12.64 35.12
C ILE A 482 -0.20 -12.54 36.62
N SER A 483 -0.86 -13.53 37.22
CA SER A 483 -1.26 -13.52 38.64
C SER A 483 -0.16 -13.81 39.67
N ALA A 484 1.10 -14.00 39.25
CA ALA A 484 2.22 -14.23 40.17
C ALA A 484 2.95 -12.95 40.62
N GLU A 485 2.76 -11.82 39.93
CA GLU A 485 3.38 -10.54 40.29
C GLU A 485 2.32 -9.42 40.33
N GLU A 486 2.03 -9.02 41.56
CA GLU A 486 1.54 -7.71 41.99
C GLU A 486 0.06 -7.33 41.76
N THR A 487 -0.63 -7.35 42.91
CA THR A 487 -1.91 -6.74 43.27
C THR A 487 -1.89 -5.20 43.23
N LYS A 488 -2.87 -4.55 42.56
CA LYS A 488 -4.00 -3.79 43.17
C LYS A 488 -4.79 -2.90 42.15
N GLU A 489 -6.13 -2.94 42.30
CA GLU A 489 -7.20 -1.99 41.92
C GLU A 489 -7.42 -1.70 40.40
N ALA A 490 -8.43 -2.29 39.72
CA ALA A 490 -9.88 -1.98 39.64
C ALA A 490 -10.15 -0.60 39.00
N GLU A 491 -10.79 -0.46 37.83
CA GLU A 491 -12.21 -0.73 37.56
C GLU A 491 -12.52 -1.15 36.11
N THR A 492 -13.72 -1.70 35.97
CA THR A 492 -14.31 -2.48 34.87
C THR A 492 -15.04 -1.63 33.82
N SER A 493 -15.00 -2.03 32.54
CA SER A 493 -16.06 -1.69 31.58
C SER A 493 -16.57 -2.92 30.83
N SER A 494 -17.90 -2.98 30.76
CA SER A 494 -18.78 -4.04 30.31
C SER A 494 -18.74 -4.31 28.80
N ASN A 495 -18.95 -5.59 28.45
CA ASN A 495 -19.51 -6.13 27.21
C ASN A 495 -20.55 -5.23 26.51
N VAL A 496 -20.57 -5.25 25.16
CA VAL A 496 -21.71 -5.58 24.25
C VAL A 496 -21.09 -5.96 22.87
N GLN A 497 -21.10 -7.22 22.44
CA GLN A 497 -22.04 -7.89 21.52
C GLN A 497 -22.27 -7.21 20.16
N MET A 498 -21.88 -7.94 19.10
CA MET A 498 -22.04 -7.63 17.68
C MET A 498 -23.45 -8.01 17.20
N GLU A 499 -24.13 -7.13 16.47
CA GLU A 499 -25.26 -7.49 15.61
C GLU A 499 -24.79 -7.71 14.16
N GLU A 500 -25.29 -8.78 13.56
CA GLU A 500 -25.28 -9.01 12.11
C GLU A 500 -26.23 -7.98 11.47
N THR A 501 -25.70 -7.12 10.59
CA THR A 501 -26.54 -6.38 9.66
C THR A 501 -27.07 -7.35 8.61
N GLY A 502 -28.25 -7.89 8.88
CA GLY A 502 -29.11 -8.48 7.86
C GLY A 502 -29.52 -7.42 6.86
N ASN A 503 -29.22 -7.68 5.59
CA ASN A 503 -29.82 -6.99 4.46
C ASN A 503 -31.28 -7.46 4.36
N ASP A 504 -32.23 -6.60 4.74
CA ASP A 504 -33.63 -6.71 4.35
C ASP A 504 -34.12 -5.32 3.92
N GLU A 505 -33.78 -4.92 2.70
CA GLU A 505 -34.60 -3.95 1.98
C GLU A 505 -35.66 -4.72 1.18
N THR A 506 -36.78 -5.00 1.84
CA THR A 506 -37.97 -5.49 1.17
C THR A 506 -38.54 -4.39 0.28
N THR A 507 -38.42 -4.57 -1.04
CA THR A 507 -39.22 -3.87 -2.04
C THR A 507 -40.69 -4.30 -1.87
N TYR A 508 -41.56 -3.38 -1.44
CA TYR A 508 -43.01 -3.62 -1.44
C TYR A 508 -43.64 -3.03 -2.70
N GLY A 509 -44.35 -3.88 -3.46
CA GLY A 509 -45.29 -3.44 -4.49
C GLY A 509 -45.70 -4.55 -5.47
N ALA A 510 -46.53 -5.51 -5.02
CA ALA A 510 -47.19 -6.47 -5.90
C ALA A 510 -48.37 -5.81 -6.68
N PRO A 511 -48.84 -6.41 -7.80
CA PRO A 511 -49.29 -5.70 -9.00
C PRO A 511 -50.82 -5.66 -9.24
N LEU A 512 -51.22 -4.88 -10.27
CA LEU A 512 -52.38 -4.95 -11.18
C LEU A 512 -53.32 -3.72 -11.17
N SER A 513 -53.37 -2.98 -12.29
CA SER A 513 -54.50 -2.97 -13.24
C SER A 513 -54.50 -1.68 -14.09
N GLU A 514 -54.71 -1.86 -15.40
CA GLU A 514 -55.04 -0.81 -16.37
C GLU A 514 -56.41 -0.16 -16.10
N GLY A 515 -56.60 1.09 -16.54
CA GLY A 515 -57.93 1.71 -16.69
C GLY A 515 -57.95 3.25 -16.69
N GLU A 516 -57.92 3.82 -17.89
CA GLU A 516 -58.71 4.97 -18.41
C GLU A 516 -58.71 6.37 -17.73
N GLU A 517 -58.22 7.33 -18.54
CA GLU A 517 -58.80 8.63 -18.96
C GLU A 517 -59.44 9.67 -18.01
N GLU A 518 -59.17 10.93 -18.40
CA GLU A 518 -59.95 12.18 -18.27
C GLU A 518 -59.66 13.24 -17.16
N VAL A 519 -59.10 14.38 -17.64
CA VAL A 519 -59.71 15.74 -17.67
C VAL A 519 -59.60 16.71 -16.45
N ILE A 520 -58.78 17.75 -16.67
CA ILE A 520 -58.98 19.23 -16.54
C ILE A 520 -59.23 19.94 -15.18
N ALA A 521 -58.48 21.06 -15.05
CA ALA A 521 -58.68 22.33 -14.31
C ALA A 521 -58.61 22.31 -12.77
N GLY A 522 -58.13 23.34 -12.09
CA GLY A 522 -57.75 24.71 -12.46
C GLY A 522 -58.04 25.66 -11.30
N GLU A 523 -57.27 26.75 -11.22
CA GLU A 523 -57.48 27.97 -10.40
C GLU A 523 -57.25 27.85 -8.88
N GLY A 524 -56.73 28.83 -8.15
CA GLY A 524 -56.34 30.22 -8.42
C GLY A 524 -55.79 30.81 -7.09
N SER A 525 -54.65 31.51 -7.13
CA SER A 525 -54.52 32.98 -7.02
C SER A 525 -54.50 33.54 -5.58
N THR A 526 -53.43 34.24 -5.22
CA THR A 526 -53.43 35.72 -5.15
C THR A 526 -52.05 36.26 -4.75
N GLU A 527 -51.66 37.28 -5.50
CA GLU A 527 -50.46 38.11 -5.37
C GLU A 527 -50.58 39.07 -4.17
N ASN A 528 -49.45 39.54 -3.65
CA ASN A 528 -49.31 40.98 -3.43
C ASN A 528 -47.85 41.42 -3.52
N ASP A 529 -47.62 42.24 -4.52
CA ASP A 529 -46.39 42.92 -4.89
C ASP A 529 -46.35 44.29 -4.16
N SER A 530 -45.21 44.67 -3.59
CA SER A 530 -44.97 46.06 -3.20
C SER A 530 -43.52 46.43 -3.45
N ASN A 531 -43.39 47.40 -4.34
CA ASN A 531 -42.20 47.82 -5.06
C ASN A 531 -41.54 49.06 -4.41
N ALA A 532 -40.28 49.29 -4.78
CA ALA A 532 -39.44 50.49 -4.56
C ALA A 532 -38.94 50.76 -3.12
N THR A 533 -37.67 51.05 -2.86
CA THR A 533 -36.85 52.08 -3.53
C THR A 533 -35.36 51.88 -3.18
N ALA A 534 -34.46 52.06 -4.16
CA ALA A 534 -33.03 52.21 -3.94
C ALA A 534 -32.70 53.54 -3.23
N LEU A 535 -31.68 53.55 -2.36
CA LEU A 535 -30.59 54.54 -2.30
C LEU A 535 -29.64 54.25 -1.11
N ASN A 536 -28.41 53.90 -1.47
CA ASN A 536 -27.13 54.36 -0.92
C ASN A 536 -26.84 54.23 0.59
N SER A 537 -25.79 53.45 0.91
CA SER A 537 -24.87 53.79 2.01
C SER A 537 -23.48 53.27 1.67
N ASN A 538 -22.59 54.22 1.44
CA ASN A 538 -21.16 54.01 1.31
C ASN A 538 -20.52 54.18 2.70
N SER A 539 -19.49 53.36 2.94
CA SER A 539 -18.44 53.49 3.95
C SER A 539 -18.68 52.96 5.37
N GLY A 540 -17.92 51.92 5.67
CA GLY A 540 -17.67 51.38 7.00
C GLY A 540 -16.80 50.13 6.89
N HIS A 541 -15.53 50.31 6.52
CA HIS A 541 -14.51 49.27 6.48
C HIS A 541 -14.50 48.42 7.77
N HIS A 542 -14.74 47.13 7.61
CA HIS A 542 -13.88 46.09 8.17
C HIS A 542 -13.82 44.95 7.15
N ASN A 543 -12.67 44.86 6.47
CA ASN A 543 -12.24 43.64 5.81
C ASN A 543 -11.92 42.65 6.93
N ASP A 544 -12.69 41.58 7.04
CA ASP A 544 -12.18 40.33 7.62
C ASP A 544 -11.99 39.36 6.45
N ASP A 545 -10.71 39.06 6.21
CA ASP A 545 -10.19 38.23 5.15
C ASP A 545 -10.84 36.84 5.14
N VAL A 546 -11.35 36.39 3.99
CA VAL A 546 -11.56 34.96 3.74
C VAL A 546 -10.18 34.36 3.44
N ALA A 547 -9.38 34.19 4.48
CA ALA A 547 -8.15 33.42 4.42
C ALA A 547 -8.47 31.97 4.04
N ASP A 548 -7.64 31.37 3.18
CA ASP A 548 -7.66 29.95 2.82
C ASP A 548 -7.81 29.08 4.08
N LYS A 549 -9.03 28.60 4.32
CA LYS A 549 -9.35 27.87 5.55
C LYS A 549 -8.88 26.43 5.37
N LEU A 550 -7.72 26.12 5.92
CA LEU A 550 -7.16 24.79 5.90
C LEU A 550 -7.80 23.90 6.98
N PHE A 551 -7.86 22.58 6.75
CA PHE A 551 -8.60 21.63 7.60
C PHE A 551 -7.69 20.57 8.22
N THR A 552 -8.12 19.99 9.36
CA THR A 552 -7.42 18.89 10.05
C THR A 552 -8.12 17.54 9.94
N HIS A 553 -9.41 17.50 9.57
CA HIS A 553 -10.18 16.26 9.46
C HIS A 553 -10.64 16.02 8.03
N LEU A 554 -10.43 14.79 7.55
CA LEU A 554 -10.80 14.35 6.21
C LEU A 554 -11.69 13.12 6.32
N MET A 555 -12.91 13.19 5.80
CA MET A 555 -13.76 12.00 5.63
C MET A 555 -13.41 11.31 4.32
N VAL A 556 -13.32 10.00 4.34
CA VAL A 556 -13.04 9.18 3.16
C VAL A 556 -13.96 7.98 3.11
N ASP A 557 -14.39 7.67 1.90
CA ASP A 557 -15.14 6.46 1.56
C ASP A 557 -14.58 5.91 0.25
N VAL A 558 -14.59 4.58 0.09
CA VAL A 558 -14.05 3.90 -1.11
C VAL A 558 -14.96 2.77 -1.55
N GLU A 559 -15.12 2.65 -2.87
CA GLU A 559 -15.74 1.47 -3.47
C GLU A 559 -14.65 0.51 -3.93
N SER A 560 -14.82 -0.79 -3.66
CA SER A 560 -13.82 -1.81 -3.96
C SER A 560 -14.43 -3.14 -4.40
N LEU A 561 -13.64 -3.96 -5.12
CA LEU A 561 -14.07 -5.29 -5.58
C LEU A 561 -13.59 -6.44 -4.69
N GLY A 562 -13.68 -6.28 -3.38
CA GLY A 562 -13.34 -7.32 -2.42
C GLY A 562 -13.45 -6.85 -0.99
N LYS A 563 -13.25 -7.78 -0.05
CA LYS A 563 -13.29 -7.48 1.39
C LYS A 563 -11.93 -7.53 2.09
N LYS A 564 -10.89 -7.92 1.35
CA LYS A 564 -9.53 -8.05 1.86
C LYS A 564 -8.73 -6.76 1.62
N PRO A 565 -7.67 -6.50 2.39
CA PRO A 565 -6.80 -5.32 2.19
C PRO A 565 -6.26 -5.18 0.76
N ASP A 566 -6.02 -6.31 0.08
CA ASP A 566 -5.51 -6.37 -1.29
C ASP A 566 -6.62 -6.25 -2.37
N ALA A 567 -7.85 -5.90 -2.00
CA ALA A 567 -8.91 -5.68 -2.99
C ALA A 567 -8.60 -4.46 -3.90
N PRO A 568 -8.99 -4.49 -5.19
CA PRO A 568 -8.84 -3.35 -6.06
C PRO A 568 -9.92 -2.29 -5.73
N ILE A 569 -9.49 -1.05 -5.58
CA ILE A 569 -10.36 0.12 -5.41
C ILE A 569 -10.83 0.60 -6.77
N VAL A 570 -12.12 0.91 -6.90
CA VAL A 570 -12.76 1.39 -8.14
C VAL A 570 -13.26 2.82 -8.02
N SER A 571 -13.40 3.38 -6.81
CA SER A 571 -13.56 4.83 -6.64
C SER A 571 -13.09 5.31 -5.26
N ILE A 572 -12.70 6.57 -5.18
CA ILE A 572 -12.36 7.27 -3.94
C ILE A 572 -13.22 8.51 -3.83
N GLY A 573 -13.90 8.68 -2.70
CA GLY A 573 -14.62 9.90 -2.32
C GLY A 573 -14.04 10.45 -1.03
N ALA A 574 -13.77 11.75 -0.98
CA ALA A 574 -13.26 12.38 0.23
C ALA A 574 -13.73 13.83 0.40
N VAL A 575 -13.92 14.24 1.66
CA VAL A 575 -14.42 15.57 2.03
C VAL A 575 -13.68 16.07 3.26
N PHE A 576 -12.97 17.19 3.14
CA PHE A 576 -12.44 17.88 4.31
C PHE A 576 -13.58 18.49 5.12
N PHE A 577 -13.47 18.50 6.44
CA PHE A 577 -14.50 19.10 7.29
C PHE A 577 -13.95 19.55 8.65
N ASP A 578 -14.70 20.40 9.32
CA ASP A 578 -14.49 20.73 10.73
C ASP A 578 -15.63 20.12 11.58
N PRO A 579 -15.34 19.10 12.40
CA PRO A 579 -16.36 18.43 13.21
C PRO A 579 -16.99 19.34 14.28
N ALA A 580 -16.30 20.41 14.71
CA ALA A 580 -16.83 21.32 15.71
C ALA A 580 -17.88 22.28 15.13
N SER A 581 -17.67 22.77 13.90
CA SER A 581 -18.64 23.66 13.22
C SER A 581 -19.61 22.92 12.29
N GLY A 582 -19.28 21.70 11.87
CA GLY A 582 -20.00 20.97 10.83
C GLY A 582 -19.77 21.53 9.42
N GLN A 583 -18.83 22.48 9.27
CA GLN A 583 -18.51 23.09 7.98
C GLN A 583 -17.75 22.08 7.10
N THR A 584 -18.24 21.87 5.88
CA THR A 584 -17.53 21.10 4.85
C THR A 584 -16.53 21.98 4.11
N GLY A 585 -15.44 21.36 3.69
CA GLY A 585 -14.34 21.95 2.94
C GLY A 585 -14.24 21.35 1.53
N PRO A 586 -13.05 21.41 0.92
CA PRO A 586 -12.76 20.83 -0.39
C PRO A 586 -13.11 19.35 -0.49
N GLU A 587 -13.48 18.93 -1.69
CA GLU A 587 -13.95 17.58 -1.99
C GLU A 587 -13.11 16.94 -3.09
N PHE A 588 -12.96 15.62 -3.02
CA PHE A 588 -12.24 14.81 -3.99
C PHE A 588 -13.09 13.62 -4.39
N TYR A 589 -13.23 13.41 -5.70
CA TYR A 589 -13.89 12.23 -6.24
C TYR A 589 -13.18 11.78 -7.51
N LYS A 590 -12.78 10.51 -7.57
CA LYS A 590 -12.20 9.88 -8.76
C LYS A 590 -12.69 8.45 -8.91
N VAL A 591 -13.05 8.09 -10.14
CA VAL A 591 -13.29 6.71 -10.57
C VAL A 591 -11.98 6.13 -11.07
N ILE A 592 -11.68 4.91 -10.65
CA ILE A 592 -10.40 4.25 -10.88
C ILE A 592 -10.59 3.07 -11.82
N SER A 593 -9.69 2.96 -12.80
CA SER A 593 -9.64 1.83 -13.72
C SER A 593 -9.37 0.53 -12.96
N LEU A 594 -10.31 -0.41 -13.05
CA LEU A 594 -10.15 -1.73 -12.46
C LEU A 594 -8.92 -2.47 -13.03
N GLU A 595 -8.67 -2.31 -14.33
CA GLU A 595 -7.51 -2.92 -14.99
C GLU A 595 -6.21 -2.44 -14.35
N SER A 596 -6.04 -1.12 -14.23
CA SER A 596 -4.87 -0.53 -13.58
C SER A 596 -4.75 -0.93 -12.10
N ALA A 597 -5.86 -0.98 -11.37
CA ALA A 597 -5.84 -1.42 -9.97
C ALA A 597 -5.39 -2.87 -9.82
N MET A 598 -5.74 -3.75 -10.77
CA MET A 598 -5.28 -5.14 -10.81
C MET A 598 -3.82 -5.28 -11.27
N GLU A 599 -3.37 -4.46 -12.22
CA GLU A 599 -1.97 -4.40 -12.66
C GLU A 599 -1.02 -4.08 -11.50
N TRP A 600 -1.42 -3.16 -10.62
CA TRP A 600 -0.71 -2.84 -9.38
C TRP A 600 -0.92 -3.88 -8.26
N GLY A 601 -1.45 -5.07 -8.54
CA GLY A 601 -1.56 -6.16 -7.56
C GLY A 601 -2.88 -6.20 -6.78
N GLY A 602 -3.92 -5.54 -7.27
CA GLY A 602 -5.30 -5.71 -6.83
C GLY A 602 -5.86 -7.11 -7.08
N VAL A 603 -6.33 -7.79 -6.04
CA VAL A 603 -6.93 -9.12 -6.15
C VAL A 603 -8.44 -9.05 -5.86
N PRO A 604 -9.31 -9.14 -6.88
CA PRO A 604 -10.74 -9.15 -6.66
C PRO A 604 -11.20 -10.49 -6.06
N ASP A 605 -12.23 -10.45 -5.22
CA ASP A 605 -12.83 -11.68 -4.68
C ASP A 605 -13.65 -12.40 -5.76
N ALA A 606 -13.51 -13.72 -5.88
CA ALA A 606 -14.25 -14.52 -6.88
C ALA A 606 -15.78 -14.36 -6.74
N SER A 607 -16.29 -14.21 -5.51
CA SER A 607 -17.69 -13.90 -5.25
C SER A 607 -18.11 -12.53 -5.81
N THR A 608 -17.21 -11.56 -5.79
CA THR A 608 -17.44 -10.20 -6.28
C THR A 608 -17.40 -10.16 -7.80
N ILE A 609 -16.45 -10.87 -8.43
CA ILE A 609 -16.44 -11.06 -9.90
C ILE A 609 -17.74 -11.72 -10.37
N ILE A 610 -18.20 -12.77 -9.69
CA ILE A 610 -19.47 -13.46 -10.00
C ILE A 610 -20.68 -12.56 -9.76
N PHE A 611 -20.64 -11.70 -8.74
CA PHE A 611 -21.69 -10.69 -8.47
C PHE A 611 -21.80 -9.69 -9.62
N TRP A 612 -20.68 -9.12 -10.08
CA TRP A 612 -20.67 -8.16 -11.18
C TRP A 612 -21.00 -8.77 -12.55
N LEU A 613 -20.59 -10.02 -12.81
CA LEU A 613 -21.01 -10.75 -14.01
C LEU A 613 -22.53 -10.95 -14.07
N LYS A 614 -23.19 -11.02 -12.91
CA LYS A 614 -24.66 -11.14 -12.79
C LYS A 614 -25.38 -9.79 -12.73
N ALA A 615 -24.66 -8.67 -12.60
CA ALA A 615 -25.25 -7.32 -12.54
C ALA A 615 -25.87 -6.91 -13.89
N THR A 616 -26.72 -5.88 -13.90
CA THR A 616 -27.37 -5.37 -15.12
C THR A 616 -26.32 -4.76 -16.08
N PRO A 617 -26.61 -4.66 -17.40
CA PRO A 617 -25.73 -3.98 -18.35
C PRO A 617 -25.28 -2.59 -17.88
N GLU A 618 -26.19 -1.85 -17.26
CA GLU A 618 -25.98 -0.49 -16.75
C GLU A 618 -25.01 -0.48 -15.55
N ALA A 619 -25.13 -1.44 -14.63
CA ALA A 619 -24.19 -1.61 -13.52
C ALA A 619 -22.82 -2.16 -13.98
N ARG A 620 -22.75 -2.87 -15.11
CA ARG A 620 -21.47 -3.28 -15.72
C ARG A 620 -20.75 -2.14 -16.41
N SER A 621 -21.47 -1.13 -16.90
CA SER A 621 -20.88 0.09 -17.49
C SER A 621 -20.17 0.96 -16.45
N GLU A 622 -20.49 0.82 -15.17
CA GLU A 622 -19.86 1.58 -14.07
C GLU A 622 -18.44 1.10 -13.72
N ILE A 623 -18.08 -0.13 -14.13
CA ILE A 623 -16.69 -0.65 -14.04
C ILE A 623 -15.88 -0.25 -15.29
N VAL A 624 -16.57 -0.03 -16.41
CA VAL A 624 -15.98 0.35 -17.70
C VAL A 624 -16.36 1.80 -17.99
N MET A 625 -16.11 2.67 -17.01
CA MET A 625 -16.33 4.10 -17.16
C MET A 625 -15.22 4.66 -18.06
N ASP A 626 -15.60 5.31 -19.16
CA ASP A 626 -14.66 5.88 -20.15
C ASP A 626 -13.79 7.01 -19.55
N ASP A 627 -14.17 7.56 -18.40
CA ASP A 627 -13.45 8.61 -17.65
C ASP A 627 -12.64 8.09 -16.45
N ALA A 628 -12.54 6.76 -16.28
CA ALA A 628 -11.75 6.14 -15.22
C ALA A 628 -10.25 6.40 -15.42
N ILE A 629 -9.56 6.84 -14.37
CA ILE A 629 -8.12 7.11 -14.39
C ILE A 629 -7.32 5.95 -13.81
N PRO A 630 -6.02 5.80 -14.16
CA PRO A 630 -5.14 4.82 -13.54
C PRO A 630 -5.07 4.97 -12.01
N LEU A 631 -4.83 3.86 -11.30
CA LEU A 631 -4.83 3.84 -9.83
C LEU A 631 -3.73 4.75 -9.26
N ASP A 632 -2.52 4.68 -9.82
CA ASP A 632 -1.38 5.49 -9.42
C ASP A 632 -1.66 6.99 -9.62
N ASP A 633 -2.24 7.38 -10.75
CA ASP A 633 -2.67 8.76 -10.99
C ASP A 633 -3.72 9.23 -9.98
N ALA A 634 -4.71 8.38 -9.66
CA ALA A 634 -5.73 8.71 -8.65
C ALA A 634 -5.12 8.88 -7.25
N LEU A 635 -4.18 8.02 -6.87
CA LEU A 635 -3.50 8.08 -5.58
C LEU A 635 -2.55 9.27 -5.46
N LEU A 636 -1.87 9.66 -6.55
CA LEU A 636 -1.06 10.88 -6.63
C LEU A 636 -1.95 12.12 -6.50
N GLN A 637 -3.05 12.20 -7.27
CA GLN A 637 -4.00 13.30 -7.17
C GLN A 637 -4.63 13.39 -5.79
N PHE A 638 -4.94 12.26 -5.15
CA PHE A 638 -5.49 12.23 -3.80
C PHE A 638 -4.45 12.68 -2.75
N LYS A 639 -3.19 12.29 -2.92
CA LYS A 639 -2.07 12.74 -2.09
C LYS A 639 -1.86 14.24 -2.20
N ASP A 640 -1.91 14.78 -3.41
CA ASP A 640 -1.79 16.23 -3.65
C ASP A 640 -2.98 16.96 -3.05
N PHE A 641 -4.20 16.47 -3.25
CA PHE A 641 -5.41 17.02 -2.63
C PHE A 641 -5.29 17.11 -1.09
N ILE A 642 -4.74 16.08 -0.43
CA ILE A 642 -4.52 16.11 1.02
C ILE A 642 -3.46 17.14 1.39
N ALA A 643 -2.34 17.18 0.67
CA ALA A 643 -1.26 18.12 0.94
C ALA A 643 -1.69 19.58 0.77
N GLU A 644 -2.54 19.86 -0.21
CA GLU A 644 -3.00 21.21 -0.57
C GLU A 644 -4.00 21.81 0.42
N ASN A 645 -4.76 20.98 1.13
CA ASN A 645 -5.89 21.43 1.96
C ASN A 645 -5.68 21.21 3.48
N ALA A 646 -4.53 20.64 3.87
CA ALA A 646 -4.19 20.34 5.26
C ALA A 646 -3.66 21.56 6.04
N ALA A 647 -4.22 21.83 7.23
CA ALA A 647 -3.88 22.99 8.05
C ALA A 647 -2.45 23.04 8.57
N ASN A 648 -1.88 21.88 8.90
CA ASN A 648 -0.53 21.79 9.47
C ASN A 648 0.30 20.75 8.72
N GLY A 649 0.13 20.70 7.39
CA GLY A 649 0.75 19.71 6.52
C GLY A 649 0.10 18.32 6.59
N LYS A 650 0.40 17.49 5.60
CA LYS A 650 -0.21 16.16 5.40
C LYS A 650 -0.13 15.22 6.61
N ASP A 651 0.94 15.34 7.41
CA ASP A 651 1.19 14.50 8.59
C ASP A 651 0.25 14.80 9.78
N SER A 652 -0.47 15.93 9.73
CA SER A 652 -1.42 16.35 10.77
C SER A 652 -2.87 15.93 10.49
N VAL A 653 -3.17 15.46 9.27
CA VAL A 653 -4.53 15.16 8.84
C VAL A 653 -5.06 13.92 9.54
N GLN A 654 -6.23 14.04 10.15
CA GLN A 654 -6.99 12.96 10.76
C GLN A 654 -7.98 12.39 9.75
N VAL A 655 -7.70 11.18 9.27
CA VAL A 655 -8.47 10.54 8.20
C VAL A 655 -9.53 9.62 8.79
N TRP A 656 -10.79 9.93 8.50
CA TRP A 656 -11.97 9.22 8.93
C TRP A 656 -12.45 8.25 7.86
N GLY A 657 -12.85 7.05 8.27
CA GLY A 657 -13.54 6.07 7.41
C GLY A 657 -14.66 5.36 8.18
N ASN A 658 -15.68 4.87 7.46
CA ASN A 658 -16.82 4.17 8.03
C ASN A 658 -16.53 2.68 8.29
N GLY A 659 -15.55 2.49 9.16
CA GLY A 659 -14.75 1.28 9.26
C GLY A 659 -13.33 1.63 8.84
N ALA A 660 -12.62 2.38 9.68
CA ALA A 660 -11.25 2.81 9.37
C ALA A 660 -10.28 1.63 9.22
N SER A 661 -10.63 0.47 9.78
CA SER A 661 -9.94 -0.80 9.54
C SER A 661 -10.22 -1.42 8.15
N PHE A 662 -11.08 -0.80 7.35
CA PHE A 662 -11.46 -1.20 6.01
C PHE A 662 -11.07 -0.12 5.00
N ASP A 663 -11.76 1.04 4.96
CA ASP A 663 -11.56 2.07 3.94
C ASP A 663 -10.12 2.61 3.94
N ASN A 664 -9.64 3.03 5.11
CA ASN A 664 -8.28 3.56 5.25
C ASN A 664 -7.22 2.47 5.01
N ILE A 665 -7.53 1.21 5.29
CA ILE A 665 -6.62 0.08 5.06
C ILE A 665 -6.54 -0.26 3.57
N LEU A 666 -7.65 -0.27 2.85
CA LEU A 666 -7.68 -0.44 1.39
C LEU A 666 -6.86 0.64 0.69
N LEU A 667 -7.04 1.90 1.08
CA LEU A 667 -6.25 2.99 0.53
C LEU A 667 -4.78 2.85 0.84
N LYS A 668 -4.44 2.51 2.09
CA LYS A 668 -3.06 2.30 2.50
C LYS A 668 -2.40 1.16 1.73
N ASP A 669 -3.08 0.03 1.56
CA ASP A 669 -2.57 -1.10 0.78
C ASP A 669 -2.38 -0.72 -0.70
N SER A 670 -3.30 0.08 -1.25
CA SER A 670 -3.17 0.63 -2.61
C SER A 670 -1.96 1.58 -2.76
N TYR A 671 -1.67 2.41 -1.76
CA TYR A 671 -0.44 3.20 -1.70
C TYR A 671 0.82 2.31 -1.60
N ASP A 672 0.80 1.30 -0.72
CA ASP A 672 1.93 0.39 -0.52
C ASP A 672 2.27 -0.39 -1.81
N ARG A 673 1.24 -0.84 -2.55
CA ARG A 673 1.40 -1.59 -3.82
C ARG A 673 1.88 -0.76 -5.00
N THR A 674 1.46 0.50 -5.08
CA THR A 674 1.92 1.44 -6.12
C THR A 674 3.29 2.06 -5.79
N GLY A 675 3.81 1.81 -4.59
CA GLY A 675 5.05 2.43 -4.11
C GLY A 675 4.93 3.92 -3.82
N ILE A 676 3.71 4.48 -3.86
CA ILE A 676 3.44 5.88 -3.56
C ILE A 676 3.35 6.04 -2.03
N PRO A 677 4.13 6.94 -1.39
CA PRO A 677 4.05 7.13 0.06
C PRO A 677 2.66 7.62 0.49
N CYS A 678 2.03 6.89 1.41
CA CYS A 678 0.73 7.25 1.99
C CYS A 678 0.78 8.68 2.60
N PRO A 679 -0.17 9.57 2.28
CA PRO A 679 -0.11 10.98 2.65
C PRO A 679 -0.33 11.26 4.14
N TRP A 680 -0.91 10.33 4.89
CA TRP A 680 -1.14 10.49 6.33
C TRP A 680 -0.44 9.42 7.16
N LYS A 681 -0.30 9.69 8.46
CA LYS A 681 0.32 8.77 9.42
C LYS A 681 -0.70 7.80 10.01
N HIS A 682 -0.29 6.56 10.27
CA HIS A 682 -1.20 5.50 10.74
C HIS A 682 -1.89 5.79 12.09
N TRP A 683 -1.28 6.61 12.97
CA TRP A 683 -1.88 7.03 14.25
C TRP A 683 -2.99 8.10 14.09
N ASN A 684 -3.17 8.65 12.89
CA ASN A 684 -4.20 9.64 12.59
C ASN A 684 -5.50 9.03 12.01
N ASN A 685 -5.60 7.72 11.91
CA ASN A 685 -6.88 7.09 11.51
C ASN A 685 -7.97 7.35 12.57
N ARG A 686 -9.18 7.63 12.11
CA ARG A 686 -10.38 7.86 12.93
C ARG A 686 -11.52 7.00 12.39
N ASP A 687 -12.29 6.43 13.30
CA ASP A 687 -13.34 5.49 12.93
C ASP A 687 -14.72 6.08 13.21
N VAL A 688 -15.54 6.19 12.16
CA VAL A 688 -16.90 6.74 12.25
C VAL A 688 -17.80 5.88 13.13
N ARG A 689 -17.63 4.55 13.11
CA ARG A 689 -18.47 3.63 13.91
C ARG A 689 -18.23 3.87 15.39
N THR A 690 -16.99 4.19 15.79
CA THR A 690 -16.66 4.50 17.18
C THR A 690 -17.40 5.74 17.68
N ILE A 691 -17.40 6.85 16.93
CA ILE A 691 -18.12 8.06 17.35
C ILE A 691 -19.65 7.86 17.29
N VAL A 692 -20.15 7.08 16.34
CA VAL A 692 -21.57 6.70 16.28
C VAL A 692 -22.00 5.92 17.52
N GLU A 693 -21.18 4.98 18.01
CA GLU A 693 -21.45 4.27 19.27
C GLU A 693 -21.41 5.20 20.49
N LEU A 694 -20.51 6.19 20.52
CA LEU A 694 -20.50 7.21 21.58
C LEU A 694 -21.78 8.07 21.58
N GLY A 695 -22.25 8.48 20.40
CA GLY A 695 -23.52 9.19 20.24
C GLY A 695 -24.70 8.36 20.77
N LYS A 696 -24.78 7.09 20.38
CA LYS A 696 -25.81 6.15 20.90
C LYS A 696 -25.77 6.03 22.42
N ALA A 697 -24.58 5.98 23.02
CA ALA A 697 -24.42 5.85 24.47
C ALA A 697 -24.98 7.06 25.24
N VAL A 698 -25.00 8.24 24.64
CA VAL A 698 -25.62 9.46 25.20
C VAL A 698 -27.05 9.70 24.72
N GLY A 699 -27.63 8.76 23.96
CA GLY A 699 -29.01 8.84 23.47
C GLY A 699 -29.19 9.73 22.25
N TYR A 700 -28.13 9.99 21.48
CA TYR A 700 -28.15 10.83 20.28
C TYR A 700 -27.78 10.03 19.02
N THR A 701 -28.73 9.85 18.10
CA THR A 701 -28.62 8.90 16.97
C THR A 701 -28.85 9.52 15.58
N PRO A 702 -28.09 10.57 15.20
CA PRO A 702 -28.37 11.34 13.99
C PRO A 702 -28.18 10.58 12.67
N ARG A 703 -27.49 9.43 12.68
CA ARG A 703 -27.28 8.61 11.48
C ARG A 703 -28.58 8.21 10.77
N TYR A 704 -29.65 7.95 11.51
CA TYR A 704 -30.95 7.56 10.95
C TYR A 704 -31.94 8.72 10.86
N GLU A 705 -31.61 9.87 11.45
CA GLU A 705 -32.47 11.04 11.54
C GLU A 705 -32.16 12.05 10.44
N ILE A 706 -30.88 12.15 10.04
CA ILE A 706 -30.44 12.98 8.92
C ILE A 706 -30.75 12.25 7.61
N PRO A 707 -31.53 12.82 6.68
CA PRO A 707 -31.78 12.21 5.38
C PRO A 707 -30.49 12.02 4.57
N PHE A 708 -30.40 10.93 3.82
CA PHE A 708 -29.34 10.73 2.85
C PHE A 708 -29.54 11.67 1.65
N GLU A 709 -28.48 12.33 1.21
CA GLU A 709 -28.49 13.22 0.04
C GLU A 709 -27.44 12.74 -0.96
N GLY A 710 -27.88 12.48 -2.20
CA GLY A 710 -27.05 11.95 -3.27
C GLY A 710 -27.42 10.52 -3.65
N GLU A 711 -26.52 9.87 -4.38
CA GLU A 711 -26.66 8.48 -4.82
C GLU A 711 -26.00 7.55 -3.78
N PRO A 712 -26.73 6.59 -3.18
CA PRO A 712 -26.14 5.56 -2.32
C PRO A 712 -25.10 4.73 -3.08
N HIS A 713 -24.05 4.27 -2.40
CA HIS A 713 -22.94 3.50 -3.01
C HIS A 713 -22.09 4.30 -4.00
N LYS A 714 -22.09 5.62 -3.82
CA LYS A 714 -21.18 6.53 -4.50
C LYS A 714 -20.33 7.16 -3.42
N ALA A 715 -19.04 6.80 -3.41
CA ALA A 715 -18.11 7.14 -2.35
C ALA A 715 -18.18 8.62 -1.88
N ILE A 716 -18.32 9.58 -2.80
CA ILE A 716 -18.44 11.01 -2.40
C ILE A 716 -19.77 11.35 -1.70
N SER A 717 -20.89 10.75 -2.13
CA SER A 717 -22.19 10.92 -1.47
C SER A 717 -22.16 10.35 -0.05
N ASP A 718 -21.57 9.17 0.09
CA ASP A 718 -21.42 8.49 1.37
C ASP A 718 -20.50 9.28 2.32
N ALA A 719 -19.35 9.77 1.84
CA ALA A 719 -18.46 10.63 2.62
C ALA A 719 -19.17 11.92 3.10
N ARG A 720 -19.95 12.59 2.24
CA ARG A 720 -20.72 13.79 2.63
C ARG A 720 -21.74 13.48 3.72
N HIS A 721 -22.48 12.38 3.57
CA HIS A 721 -23.47 11.97 4.55
C HIS A 721 -22.81 11.62 5.90
N GLN A 722 -21.66 10.93 5.87
CA GLN A 722 -20.83 10.62 7.04
C GLN A 722 -20.39 11.88 7.80
N VAL A 723 -19.92 12.91 7.09
CA VAL A 723 -19.53 14.19 7.71
C VAL A 723 -20.68 14.80 8.51
N LYS A 724 -21.91 14.80 7.98
CA LYS A 724 -23.07 15.42 8.62
C LYS A 724 -23.34 14.83 10.00
N TYR A 725 -23.50 13.50 10.09
CA TYR A 725 -23.84 12.87 11.37
C TYR A 725 -22.64 12.77 12.32
N VAL A 726 -21.40 12.67 11.82
CA VAL A 726 -20.19 12.73 12.67
C VAL A 726 -20.07 14.10 13.33
N SER A 727 -20.28 15.18 12.57
CA SER A 727 -20.23 16.54 13.11
C SER A 727 -21.33 16.79 14.13
N ALA A 728 -22.56 16.32 13.85
CA ALA A 728 -23.68 16.44 14.78
C ALA A 728 -23.38 15.74 16.12
N ILE A 729 -22.82 14.51 16.09
CA ILE A 729 -22.46 13.79 17.32
C ILE A 729 -21.31 14.50 18.03
N TRP A 730 -20.29 14.94 17.29
CA TRP A 730 -19.14 15.64 17.87
C TRP A 730 -19.57 16.90 18.63
N GLN A 731 -20.41 17.73 18.01
CA GLN A 731 -20.99 18.92 18.62
C GLN A 731 -21.75 18.56 19.90
N HIS A 732 -22.65 17.58 19.82
CA HIS A 732 -23.41 17.14 20.97
C HIS A 732 -22.53 16.65 22.15
N LEU A 733 -21.43 15.94 21.86
CA LEU A 733 -20.49 15.45 22.88
C LEU A 733 -19.57 16.54 23.46
N THR A 734 -19.41 17.68 22.77
CA THR A 734 -18.48 18.75 23.15
C THR A 734 -19.18 20.03 23.61
N GLU A 735 -20.50 20.08 23.57
CA GLU A 735 -21.35 21.13 24.13
C GLU A 735 -21.35 21.13 25.69
N HIS A 736 -20.20 21.42 26.33
CA HIS A 736 -20.12 21.64 27.78
C HIS A 736 -19.18 22.78 28.19
#